data_AF-A0A6G0UPK8-F1
#
_entry.id   AF-A0A6G0UPK8-F1
#
_cell.length_a   1.000
_cell.length_b   1.000
_cell.length_c   1.000
_cell.angle_alpha   90.00
_cell.angle_beta   90.00
_cell.angle_gamma   90.00
#
_symmetry.space_group_name_H-M   'P 1'
#
loop_
_entity.id
_entity.type
_entity.pdbx_description
1 polymer ?
#
loop_
_entity_poly.entity_id
_entity_poly.type
_entity_poly.pdbx_seq_one_letter_code
_entity_poly.pdbx_strand_id
1 'polypeptide(L)'
;MIKFQIALRSIMQKTDKPPDHRYFTRVLTHAKDKIDKLDHRYFTCVPAYRKNNFVRGETRLYNLTFLPIILGMPVIATIIFLYILLNPLLWGILLLYSIWYYYDKDTPWRGSRASKFVRNLRLWKYCGEYFDAELVKTTDLPVNRNYIFACHPHGAIGIGTILSFGTEATGLAKAFSGLKFRLVTLPVNFYFPIHREIFAFMGVIPSDAASIEYTLNIAPHGRAVAIVPGGAEEAMDSHSHNYDLTLKERKGFVKLAIRNGASLVPVYNFGENKTYHQLPNERGSFVRKVQTIIKRATGISPIVVCGAGFFNNHFGLIPRSVKITTVGGMTVENVGIKAIQIYFPKNYVSQDELEKYDGNEGKYTKGLGQDEMSFCYDNEDVNSIALTVTANLLKTYDIRPDSIGYLSVGTETLVDKSKSVKSQLMMLFDGSNTDIEGIDMKNACFGGTQALFGAIDWIKANHKTDQRFAIAVMADIAVYSSDGPRCTGGAGAIALLVGPDAPIVIEDGLRACFMRNSWDFYKPIGGIASEYPIVEGEESLNCYLSALDACYSVYKQKTNKIIKENRSLTDFHSVLFHCPFYKLVQKAFARLVFTDYVAGQINLPNEEKLEQFKDKDPSSTYSDREFASETRIASLHLLQEKVEPNMTLNRRIGNMYTPSLYAQLFTLLSRTDDVQSLNNQRVLLFSYGSGLASAMFSIFFNLNTKTQSDFEKMRSISKNAINRLDEREKHSPELYNEIMMTRQKLVERKGAGVPTASLNGISQHLFPGTYYLTKIDDKSRRSYDQVQ
;
A
#
# COMPACT_ATOMS: atom_id res chain seq x y z
N MET A 1 5.65 -12.99 -13.00
CA MET A 1 5.81 -12.60 -11.58
C MET A 1 4.54 -12.04 -10.93
N ILE A 2 3.97 -10.91 -11.37
CA ILE A 2 2.79 -10.29 -10.72
C ILE A 2 1.58 -11.25 -10.62
N LYS A 3 1.23 -11.97 -11.70
CA LYS A 3 0.17 -13.00 -11.69
C LYS A 3 0.41 -14.15 -10.70
N PHE A 4 1.67 -14.53 -10.51
CA PHE A 4 2.07 -15.58 -9.57
C PHE A 4 1.96 -15.10 -8.12
N GLN A 5 2.39 -13.86 -7.85
CA GLN A 5 2.14 -13.20 -6.57
C GLN A 5 0.65 -13.19 -6.25
N ILE A 6 -0.19 -12.75 -7.19
CA ILE A 6 -1.66 -12.74 -7.06
C ILE A 6 -2.25 -14.11 -6.67
N ALA A 7 -1.77 -15.19 -7.27
CA ALA A 7 -2.32 -16.51 -7.02
C ALA A 7 -1.88 -17.10 -5.67
N LEU A 8 -0.63 -16.89 -5.26
CA LEU A 8 -0.15 -17.24 -3.90
C LEU A 8 -1.00 -16.56 -2.83
N ARG A 9 -1.33 -15.29 -3.08
CA ARG A 9 -2.14 -14.46 -2.21
C ARG A 9 -3.59 -14.94 -2.06
N SER A 10 -4.23 -15.35 -3.16
CA SER A 10 -5.61 -15.89 -3.16
C SER A 10 -5.75 -17.18 -2.32
N ILE A 11 -4.65 -17.91 -2.14
CA ILE A 11 -4.63 -19.16 -1.38
C ILE A 11 -4.49 -18.94 0.11
N MET A 12 -3.66 -17.99 0.52
CA MET A 12 -3.51 -17.58 1.92
C MET A 12 -4.86 -17.17 2.52
N GLN A 13 -5.72 -16.53 1.73
CA GLN A 13 -7.05 -16.09 2.13
C GLN A 13 -8.08 -17.22 2.35
N LYS A 14 -7.80 -18.46 1.91
CA LYS A 14 -8.79 -19.57 1.87
C LYS A 14 -8.40 -20.79 2.73
N THR A 15 -7.68 -20.62 3.85
CA THR A 15 -7.30 -21.72 4.75
C THR A 15 -7.83 -21.49 6.17
N ASP A 16 -8.43 -22.54 6.77
CA ASP A 16 -9.37 -22.54 7.93
C ASP A 16 -8.85 -22.05 9.31
N LYS A 17 -7.73 -21.32 9.35
CA LYS A 17 -7.36 -20.49 10.50
C LYS A 17 -6.82 -19.17 9.94
N PRO A 18 -7.58 -18.07 9.99
CA PRO A 18 -7.19 -16.84 9.35
C PRO A 18 -6.24 -16.04 10.25
N PRO A 19 -5.04 -15.66 9.80
CA PRO A 19 -4.55 -14.32 10.04
C PRO A 19 -5.03 -13.42 8.90
N ASP A 20 -5.67 -12.32 9.30
CA ASP A 20 -5.76 -11.04 8.61
C ASP A 20 -6.19 -11.03 7.12
N HIS A 21 -7.47 -10.73 6.92
CA HIS A 21 -8.28 -11.24 5.83
C HIS A 21 -8.20 -10.45 4.50
N ARG A 22 -7.48 -9.31 4.40
CA ARG A 22 -7.74 -8.32 3.31
C ARG A 22 -6.48 -7.70 2.66
N TYR A 23 -5.33 -8.34 2.83
CA TYR A 23 -4.01 -7.84 2.43
C TYR A 23 -3.72 -7.78 0.91
N PHE A 24 -4.47 -8.49 0.06
CA PHE A 24 -3.91 -8.89 -1.23
C PHE A 24 -4.70 -8.64 -2.50
N THR A 25 -5.96 -8.27 -2.39
CA THR A 25 -6.85 -8.10 -3.54
C THR A 25 -6.48 -6.87 -4.39
N ARG A 26 -5.59 -6.00 -3.92
CA ARG A 26 -5.40 -4.62 -4.44
C ARG A 26 -4.32 -4.40 -5.50
N VAL A 27 -3.31 -5.26 -5.59
CA VAL A 27 -2.24 -5.13 -6.62
C VAL A 27 -2.75 -5.51 -8.03
N LEU A 28 -3.90 -6.18 -8.10
CA LEU A 28 -4.49 -6.81 -9.29
C LEU A 28 -4.87 -5.86 -10.43
N THR A 29 -5.18 -4.59 -10.18
CA THR A 29 -5.67 -3.69 -11.25
C THR A 29 -4.66 -2.65 -11.71
N HIS A 30 -3.70 -2.30 -10.87
CA HIS A 30 -2.67 -1.34 -11.29
C HIS A 30 -1.71 -1.95 -12.32
N ALA A 31 -1.50 -3.26 -12.27
CA ALA A 31 -0.71 -3.98 -13.28
C ALA A 31 -1.49 -4.27 -14.58
N LYS A 32 -2.82 -4.41 -14.51
CA LYS A 32 -3.66 -4.66 -15.69
C LYS A 32 -3.73 -3.42 -16.59
N ASP A 33 -3.92 -2.23 -16.02
CA ASP A 33 -3.97 -0.96 -16.76
C ASP A 33 -2.61 -0.53 -17.36
N LYS A 34 -1.48 -0.91 -16.76
CA LYS A 34 -0.14 -0.69 -17.36
C LYS A 34 0.21 -1.70 -18.45
N ILE A 35 -0.37 -2.91 -18.42
CA ILE A 35 -0.19 -3.92 -19.48
C ILE A 35 -1.11 -3.60 -20.68
N ASP A 36 -2.33 -3.11 -20.45
CA ASP A 36 -3.26 -2.71 -21.52
C ASP A 36 -2.86 -1.37 -22.18
N LYS A 37 -2.01 -0.55 -21.53
CA LYS A 37 -1.41 0.69 -22.08
C LYS A 37 0.02 0.53 -22.60
N LEU A 38 0.64 -0.64 -22.45
CA LEU A 38 1.85 -0.98 -23.19
C LEU A 38 1.42 -1.30 -24.62
N ASP A 39 1.21 -0.24 -25.39
CA ASP A 39 1.03 -0.26 -26.82
C ASP A 39 2.07 -1.21 -27.44
N HIS A 40 1.62 -2.03 -28.39
CA HIS A 40 2.38 -3.03 -29.14
C HIS A 40 3.58 -2.44 -29.93
N ARG A 41 3.91 -1.17 -29.72
CA ARG A 41 4.90 -0.37 -30.46
C ARG A 41 6.24 -0.15 -29.73
N TYR A 42 6.40 -0.57 -28.47
CA TYR A 42 7.70 -0.51 -27.77
C TYR A 42 8.42 -1.87 -27.61
N PHE A 43 7.87 -2.95 -28.18
CA PHE A 43 8.57 -4.24 -28.35
C PHE A 43 9.06 -4.46 -29.79
N THR A 44 9.26 -3.39 -30.57
CA THR A 44 10.15 -3.41 -31.74
C THR A 44 11.56 -2.98 -31.33
N CYS A 45 12.10 -3.59 -30.27
CA CYS A 45 13.52 -3.90 -30.35
C CYS A 45 13.61 -5.06 -31.34
N VAL A 46 14.00 -4.68 -32.57
CA VAL A 46 14.66 -5.50 -33.58
C VAL A 46 15.20 -6.79 -32.97
N PRO A 47 14.98 -7.98 -33.57
CA PRO A 47 15.61 -9.20 -33.12
C PRO A 47 17.12 -9.05 -33.31
N ALA A 48 17.78 -8.42 -32.36
CA ALA A 48 19.12 -8.79 -31.98
C ALA A 48 18.98 -10.17 -31.32
N TYR A 49 18.74 -11.16 -32.18
CA TYR A 49 19.42 -12.43 -32.09
C TYR A 49 20.90 -12.05 -31.94
N ARG A 50 21.35 -11.75 -30.71
CA ARG A 50 22.73 -11.99 -30.37
C ARG A 50 22.85 -13.48 -30.56
N LYS A 51 23.31 -13.87 -31.76
CA LYS A 51 24.23 -14.99 -31.90
C LYS A 51 25.26 -14.75 -30.80
N ASN A 52 25.00 -15.29 -29.60
CA ASN A 52 26.10 -15.73 -28.79
C ASN A 52 26.75 -16.77 -29.68
N ASN A 53 27.82 -16.31 -30.35
CA ASN A 53 28.78 -17.16 -31.02
C ASN A 53 29.42 -17.98 -29.89
N PHE A 54 28.68 -18.93 -29.31
CA PHE A 54 29.33 -20.08 -28.73
C PHE A 54 30.05 -20.71 -29.90
N VAL A 55 31.37 -20.60 -29.89
CA VAL A 55 32.24 -21.31 -30.82
C VAL A 55 31.80 -22.76 -30.73
N ARG A 56 31.61 -23.43 -31.87
CA ARG A 56 31.06 -24.80 -31.99
C ARG A 56 31.73 -25.84 -31.07
N GLY A 57 32.94 -25.54 -30.55
CA GLY A 57 33.67 -26.30 -29.53
C GLY A 57 33.25 -26.05 -28.08
N GLU A 58 32.84 -24.85 -27.69
CA GLU A 58 32.40 -24.52 -26.33
C GLU A 58 31.02 -25.11 -26.02
N THR A 59 30.07 -25.05 -26.95
CA THR A 59 28.75 -25.70 -26.78
C THR A 59 28.88 -27.21 -26.55
N ARG A 60 29.90 -27.85 -27.15
CA ARG A 60 30.21 -29.27 -26.90
C ARG A 60 30.73 -29.51 -25.49
N LEU A 61 31.61 -28.65 -24.98
CA LEU A 61 32.12 -28.73 -23.61
C LEU A 61 30.98 -28.53 -22.59
N TYR A 62 30.09 -27.57 -22.83
CA TYR A 62 28.92 -27.34 -21.97
C TYR A 62 27.90 -28.49 -22.02
N ASN A 63 27.62 -29.05 -23.21
CA ASN A 63 26.78 -30.25 -23.37
C ASN A 63 27.37 -31.48 -22.67
N LEU A 64 28.70 -31.64 -22.70
CA LEU A 64 29.46 -32.68 -21.98
C LEU A 64 29.36 -32.54 -20.45
N THR A 65 29.26 -31.32 -19.92
CA THR A 65 29.05 -31.07 -18.47
C THR A 65 27.60 -31.16 -18.02
N PHE A 66 26.62 -30.86 -18.88
CA PHE A 66 25.21 -30.75 -18.47
C PHE A 66 24.47 -32.10 -18.45
N LEU A 67 24.75 -33.00 -19.40
CA LEU A 67 24.15 -34.34 -19.48
C LEU A 67 24.39 -35.17 -18.20
N PRO A 68 25.61 -35.19 -17.61
CA PRO A 68 25.88 -35.91 -16.37
C PRO A 68 25.09 -35.41 -15.17
N ILE A 69 24.60 -34.17 -15.12
CA ILE A 69 24.08 -33.58 -13.87
C ILE A 69 22.60 -33.86 -13.66
N ILE A 70 21.79 -33.73 -14.70
CA ILE A 70 20.32 -33.82 -14.60
C ILE A 70 19.80 -35.19 -15.03
N LEU A 71 20.37 -35.78 -16.08
CA LEU A 71 20.02 -37.12 -16.57
C LEU A 71 21.04 -38.19 -16.13
N GLY A 72 22.31 -37.82 -16.03
CA GLY A 72 23.38 -38.76 -15.69
C GLY A 72 23.52 -39.03 -14.20
N MET A 73 23.41 -38.06 -13.28
CA MET A 73 23.76 -38.27 -11.86
C MET A 73 22.92 -39.37 -11.22
N PRO A 74 21.58 -39.42 -11.39
CA PRO A 74 20.78 -40.53 -10.86
C PRO A 74 21.13 -41.85 -11.55
N VAL A 75 21.32 -41.85 -12.88
CA VAL A 75 21.59 -43.05 -13.67
C VAL A 75 22.98 -43.61 -13.35
N ILE A 76 24.01 -42.78 -13.35
CA ILE A 76 25.39 -43.08 -12.98
C ILE A 76 25.46 -43.51 -11.52
N ALA A 77 24.81 -42.81 -10.59
CA ALA A 77 24.76 -43.23 -9.19
C ALA A 77 24.12 -44.62 -9.05
N THR A 78 23.05 -44.89 -9.80
CA THR A 78 22.39 -46.20 -9.83
C THR A 78 23.30 -47.27 -10.44
N ILE A 79 23.97 -46.98 -11.55
CA ILE A 79 24.93 -47.90 -12.18
C ILE A 79 26.10 -48.21 -11.24
N ILE A 80 26.66 -47.19 -10.58
CA ILE A 80 27.73 -47.36 -9.59
C ILE A 80 27.23 -48.23 -8.43
N PHE A 81 26.04 -47.95 -7.91
CA PHE A 81 25.47 -48.75 -6.83
C PHE A 81 25.23 -50.21 -7.24
N LEU A 82 24.63 -50.44 -8.43
CA LEU A 82 24.43 -51.79 -8.97
C LEU A 82 25.76 -52.51 -9.21
N TYR A 83 26.79 -51.79 -9.70
CA TYR A 83 28.12 -52.35 -9.87
C TYR A 83 28.74 -52.77 -8.53
N ILE A 84 28.62 -51.94 -7.48
CA ILE A 84 29.07 -52.27 -6.12
C ILE A 84 28.30 -53.48 -5.58
N LEU A 85 26.98 -53.53 -5.81
CA LEU A 85 26.10 -54.60 -5.35
C LEU A 85 26.44 -55.95 -6.01
N LEU A 86 26.67 -55.94 -7.31
CA LEU A 86 26.92 -57.15 -8.12
C LEU A 86 28.37 -57.64 -8.04
N ASN A 87 29.29 -56.88 -7.46
CA ASN A 87 30.69 -57.25 -7.34
C ASN A 87 31.05 -57.64 -5.88
N PRO A 88 31.23 -58.94 -5.58
CA PRO A 88 31.52 -59.42 -4.22
C PRO A 88 32.76 -58.81 -3.58
N LEU A 89 33.76 -58.41 -4.38
CA LEU A 89 34.98 -57.76 -3.87
C LEU A 89 34.70 -56.39 -3.24
N LEU A 90 33.58 -55.75 -3.59
CA LEU A 90 33.17 -54.44 -3.07
C LEU A 90 32.16 -54.53 -1.93
N TRP A 91 31.78 -55.73 -1.49
CA TRP A 91 30.77 -55.91 -0.44
C TRP A 91 31.18 -55.33 0.91
N GLY A 92 32.48 -55.23 1.21
CA GLY A 92 32.95 -54.50 2.38
C GLY A 92 32.56 -53.01 2.34
N ILE A 93 32.67 -52.37 1.17
CA ILE A 93 32.24 -50.98 0.95
C ILE A 93 30.72 -50.89 1.02
N LEU A 94 30.01 -51.84 0.43
CA LEU A 94 28.55 -51.90 0.49
C LEU A 94 28.05 -52.02 1.94
N LEU A 95 28.69 -52.85 2.76
CA LEU A 95 28.36 -53.04 4.17
C LEU A 95 28.56 -51.73 4.95
N LEU A 96 29.72 -51.09 4.81
CA LEU A 96 30.00 -49.81 5.46
C LEU A 96 29.01 -48.72 5.02
N TYR A 97 28.72 -48.63 3.73
CA TYR A 97 27.73 -47.68 3.21
C TYR A 97 26.32 -48.00 3.71
N SER A 98 25.95 -49.28 3.84
CA SER A 98 24.63 -49.69 4.34
C SER A 98 24.46 -49.33 5.82
N ILE A 99 25.51 -49.50 6.63
CA ILE A 99 25.52 -49.05 8.03
C ILE A 99 25.36 -47.53 8.10
N TRP A 100 26.13 -46.79 7.30
CA TRP A 100 26.01 -45.33 7.20
C TRP A 100 24.62 -44.89 6.75
N TYR A 101 24.09 -45.50 5.70
CA TYR A 101 22.78 -45.18 5.14
C TYR A 101 21.68 -45.41 6.18
N TYR A 102 21.75 -46.51 6.94
CA TYR A 102 20.80 -46.79 8.01
C TYR A 102 20.91 -45.79 9.17
N TYR A 103 22.14 -45.45 9.58
CA TYR A 103 22.41 -44.46 10.63
C TYR A 103 21.94 -43.04 10.24
N ASP A 104 22.26 -42.61 9.01
CA ASP A 104 22.00 -41.27 8.50
C ASP A 104 20.59 -41.13 7.89
N LYS A 105 19.78 -42.18 7.84
CA LYS A 105 18.54 -42.27 7.04
C LYS A 105 17.61 -41.05 7.14
N ASP A 106 17.46 -40.49 8.33
CA ASP A 106 16.55 -39.36 8.62
C ASP A 106 17.13 -37.99 8.28
N THR A 107 18.44 -37.88 8.02
CA THR A 107 19.13 -36.60 7.82
C THR A 107 18.51 -35.71 6.74
N PRO A 108 18.08 -36.21 5.57
CA PRO A 108 17.40 -35.38 4.58
C PRO A 108 16.12 -34.74 5.13
N TRP A 109 15.34 -35.48 5.92
CA TRP A 109 14.11 -34.98 6.55
C TRP A 109 14.40 -34.00 7.69
N ARG A 110 15.55 -34.11 8.34
CA ARG A 110 15.99 -33.25 9.45
C ARG A 110 16.92 -32.12 9.01
N GLY A 111 16.55 -31.43 7.93
CA GLY A 111 17.23 -30.22 7.48
C GLY A 111 18.46 -30.45 6.60
N SER A 112 18.81 -31.71 6.29
CA SER A 112 19.86 -32.09 5.35
C SER A 112 21.25 -31.56 5.69
N ARG A 113 22.27 -31.91 4.89
CA ARG A 113 23.70 -31.67 5.21
C ARG A 113 24.39 -30.85 4.13
N ALA A 114 23.94 -29.60 4.01
CA ALA A 114 24.45 -28.64 3.04
C ALA A 114 25.96 -28.39 3.17
N SER A 115 26.72 -28.74 2.13
CA SER A 115 28.16 -28.50 2.00
C SER A 115 28.43 -27.29 1.13
N LYS A 116 29.15 -26.30 1.70
CA LYS A 116 29.59 -25.12 0.93
C LYS A 116 30.47 -25.53 -0.26
N PHE A 117 31.32 -26.54 -0.08
CA PHE A 117 32.18 -27.04 -1.15
C PHE A 117 31.37 -27.59 -2.32
N VAL A 118 30.41 -28.49 -2.05
CA VAL A 118 29.58 -29.11 -3.10
C VAL A 118 28.76 -28.07 -3.84
N ARG A 119 28.16 -27.10 -3.13
CA ARG A 119 27.37 -26.02 -3.75
C ARG A 119 28.21 -25.03 -4.59
N ASN A 120 29.53 -24.98 -4.39
CA ASN A 120 30.47 -24.12 -5.11
C ASN A 120 31.31 -24.84 -6.18
N LEU A 121 31.04 -26.13 -6.46
CA LEU A 121 31.75 -26.86 -7.51
C LEU A 121 31.70 -26.11 -8.84
N ARG A 122 32.83 -26.08 -9.57
CA ARG A 122 32.95 -25.43 -10.89
C ARG A 122 31.89 -25.92 -11.88
N LEU A 123 31.46 -27.17 -11.72
CA LEU A 123 30.37 -27.78 -12.45
C LEU A 123 29.10 -26.91 -12.47
N TRP A 124 28.69 -26.35 -11.31
CA TRP A 124 27.50 -25.49 -11.23
C TRP A 124 27.69 -24.14 -11.93
N LYS A 125 28.92 -23.61 -11.95
CA LYS A 125 29.24 -22.37 -12.67
C LYS A 125 29.08 -22.58 -14.18
N TYR A 126 29.58 -23.70 -14.70
CA TYR A 126 29.38 -24.05 -16.12
C TYR A 126 27.90 -24.23 -16.47
N CYS A 127 27.10 -24.81 -15.57
CA CYS A 127 25.65 -24.87 -15.74
C CYS A 127 25.00 -23.49 -15.76
N GLY A 128 25.43 -22.59 -14.87
CA GLY A 128 24.97 -21.20 -14.85
C GLY A 128 25.30 -20.48 -16.16
N GLU A 129 26.54 -20.61 -16.64
CA GLU A 129 27.00 -20.03 -17.91
C GLU A 129 26.23 -20.58 -19.12
N TYR A 130 25.94 -21.88 -19.15
CA TYR A 130 25.17 -22.50 -20.23
C TYR A 130 23.78 -21.87 -20.42
N PHE A 131 23.14 -21.40 -19.34
CA PHE A 131 21.83 -20.72 -19.40
C PHE A 131 21.92 -19.21 -19.18
N ASP A 132 23.10 -18.59 -19.17
CA ASP A 132 23.25 -17.18 -18.75
C ASP A 132 22.41 -16.87 -17.49
N ALA A 133 22.54 -17.74 -16.48
CA ALA A 133 21.65 -17.78 -15.33
C ALA A 133 21.95 -16.64 -14.34
N GLU A 134 20.91 -15.89 -13.96
CA GLU A 134 21.05 -14.74 -13.06
C GLU A 134 20.01 -14.77 -11.94
N LEU A 135 20.42 -14.42 -10.72
CA LEU A 135 19.53 -14.20 -9.58
C LEU A 135 19.42 -12.70 -9.27
N VAL A 136 18.24 -12.14 -9.51
CA VAL A 136 17.92 -10.73 -9.23
C VAL A 136 17.15 -10.63 -7.92
N LYS A 137 17.74 -9.97 -6.94
CA LYS A 137 17.09 -9.62 -5.67
C LYS A 137 16.38 -8.29 -5.78
N THR A 138 15.09 -8.25 -5.44
CA THR A 138 14.27 -7.03 -5.57
C THR A 138 14.20 -6.20 -4.28
N THR A 139 14.50 -6.80 -3.12
CA THR A 139 14.49 -6.16 -1.79
C THR A 139 15.36 -6.96 -0.81
N ASP A 140 15.98 -6.27 0.15
CA ASP A 140 16.64 -6.89 1.30
C ASP A 140 15.65 -7.62 2.20
N LEU A 141 15.96 -8.88 2.51
CA LEU A 141 15.17 -9.69 3.42
C LEU A 141 15.88 -9.72 4.77
N PRO A 142 15.31 -9.13 5.83
CA PRO A 142 15.99 -9.11 7.11
C PRO A 142 16.11 -10.52 7.70
N VAL A 143 17.24 -10.76 8.36
CA VAL A 143 17.63 -12.08 8.88
C VAL A 143 16.90 -12.48 10.16
N ASN A 144 16.09 -11.57 10.73
CA ASN A 144 15.30 -11.76 11.95
C ASN A 144 13.94 -12.45 11.72
N ARG A 145 13.76 -13.10 10.57
CA ARG A 145 12.58 -13.93 10.29
C ARG A 145 12.93 -15.08 9.36
N ASN A 146 12.01 -16.04 9.27
CA ASN A 146 12.12 -17.17 8.36
C ASN A 146 11.29 -16.95 7.10
N TYR A 147 11.62 -17.67 6.02
CA TYR A 147 11.03 -17.45 4.71
C TYR A 147 10.67 -18.75 3.98
N ILE A 148 9.59 -18.71 3.20
CA ILE A 148 9.30 -19.73 2.19
C ILE A 148 9.27 -19.05 0.82
N PHE A 149 10.24 -19.38 -0.02
CA PHE A 149 10.39 -18.91 -1.38
C PHE A 149 9.56 -19.80 -2.30
N ALA A 150 8.39 -19.32 -2.71
CA ALA A 150 7.56 -19.99 -3.69
C ALA A 150 8.12 -19.70 -5.08
N CYS A 151 8.64 -20.71 -5.79
CA CYS A 151 9.30 -20.58 -7.07
C CYS A 151 8.40 -21.05 -8.21
N HIS A 152 8.30 -20.27 -9.28
CA HIS A 152 7.48 -20.62 -10.45
C HIS A 152 8.06 -20.02 -11.74
N PRO A 153 7.92 -20.67 -12.91
CA PRO A 153 7.37 -22.01 -13.11
C PRO A 153 8.31 -23.14 -12.68
N HIS A 154 7.75 -24.35 -12.53
CA HIS A 154 8.55 -25.56 -12.38
C HIS A 154 9.38 -25.85 -13.63
N GLY A 155 8.86 -25.60 -14.84
CA GLY A 155 9.44 -26.17 -16.05
C GLY A 155 9.43 -27.70 -16.03
N ALA A 156 10.14 -28.33 -16.95
CA ALA A 156 10.28 -29.78 -16.95
C ALA A 156 11.01 -30.28 -15.69
N ILE A 157 12.01 -29.53 -15.21
CA ILE A 157 12.96 -30.00 -14.18
C ILE A 157 13.24 -28.96 -13.07
N GLY A 158 12.96 -27.67 -13.29
CA GLY A 158 13.17 -26.62 -12.28
C GLY A 158 14.60 -26.11 -12.23
N ILE A 159 15.22 -25.93 -13.39
CA ILE A 159 16.64 -25.57 -13.57
C ILE A 159 16.96 -24.25 -12.87
N GLY A 160 16.18 -23.20 -13.09
CA GLY A 160 16.38 -21.90 -12.46
C GLY A 160 16.30 -21.96 -10.93
N THR A 161 15.39 -22.77 -10.41
CA THR A 161 15.25 -23.00 -8.96
C THR A 161 16.45 -23.76 -8.39
N ILE A 162 16.94 -24.80 -9.09
CA ILE A 162 18.11 -25.58 -8.69
C ILE A 162 19.38 -24.72 -8.69
N LEU A 163 19.63 -24.01 -9.78
CA LEU A 163 20.82 -23.16 -9.91
C LEU A 163 20.80 -22.03 -8.87
N SER A 164 19.64 -21.40 -8.65
CA SER A 164 19.53 -20.26 -7.74
C SER A 164 19.47 -20.62 -6.26
N PHE A 165 18.80 -21.71 -5.87
CA PHE A 165 18.60 -22.03 -4.45
C PHE A 165 19.23 -23.34 -3.99
N GLY A 166 19.61 -24.22 -4.91
CA GLY A 166 20.34 -25.47 -4.60
C GLY A 166 21.85 -25.31 -4.65
N THR A 167 22.38 -24.34 -5.39
CA THR A 167 23.83 -24.16 -5.64
C THR A 167 24.28 -22.72 -5.35
N GLU A 168 25.53 -22.39 -5.70
CA GLU A 168 26.04 -21.01 -5.72
C GLU A 168 26.30 -20.49 -7.15
N ALA A 169 25.75 -21.14 -8.19
CA ALA A 169 25.95 -20.76 -9.59
C ALA A 169 25.58 -19.30 -9.89
N THR A 170 24.51 -18.80 -9.25
CA THR A 170 24.00 -17.43 -9.43
C THR A 170 24.35 -16.49 -8.25
N GLY A 171 25.23 -16.93 -7.34
CA GLY A 171 25.68 -16.10 -6.21
C GLY A 171 24.65 -15.93 -5.08
N LEU A 172 23.91 -16.99 -4.73
CA LEU A 172 22.87 -16.98 -3.70
C LEU A 172 23.34 -16.38 -2.36
N ALA A 173 24.50 -16.80 -1.86
CA ALA A 173 25.04 -16.34 -0.59
C ALA A 173 25.34 -14.83 -0.59
N LYS A 174 25.69 -14.26 -1.76
CA LYS A 174 25.90 -12.82 -1.92
C LYS A 174 24.56 -12.08 -1.99
N ALA A 175 23.60 -12.60 -2.75
CA ALA A 175 22.28 -11.98 -2.89
C ALA A 175 21.54 -11.91 -1.55
N PHE A 176 21.47 -13.02 -0.81
CA PHE A 176 20.73 -13.12 0.44
C PHE A 176 21.65 -13.46 1.62
N SER A 177 22.58 -12.54 1.90
CA SER A 177 23.54 -12.68 3.00
C SER A 177 22.84 -12.94 4.34
N GLY A 178 23.39 -13.89 5.11
CA GLY A 178 22.86 -14.28 6.42
C GLY A 178 21.72 -15.30 6.41
N LEU A 179 21.01 -15.50 5.29
CA LEU A 179 19.95 -16.52 5.20
C LEU A 179 20.52 -17.91 4.85
N LYS A 180 19.97 -18.95 5.47
CA LYS A 180 20.31 -20.36 5.20
C LYS A 180 19.20 -21.02 4.40
N PHE A 181 19.47 -21.24 3.11
CA PHE A 181 18.53 -21.84 2.17
C PHE A 181 18.52 -23.37 2.19
N ARG A 182 17.33 -23.94 1.98
CA ARG A 182 17.11 -25.35 1.63
C ARG A 182 16.14 -25.41 0.45
N LEU A 183 16.56 -26.09 -0.62
CA LEU A 183 15.70 -26.37 -1.75
C LEU A 183 14.83 -27.60 -1.44
N VAL A 184 13.57 -27.59 -1.87
CA VAL A 184 12.62 -28.69 -1.68
C VAL A 184 12.46 -29.49 -2.95
N THR A 185 12.47 -30.83 -2.85
CA THR A 185 12.17 -31.74 -3.96
C THR A 185 11.39 -32.98 -3.52
N LEU A 186 11.03 -33.85 -4.47
CA LEU A 186 10.25 -35.06 -4.21
C LEU A 186 10.99 -36.03 -3.27
N PRO A 187 10.30 -36.67 -2.28
CA PRO A 187 10.94 -37.57 -1.31
C PRO A 187 11.68 -38.76 -1.94
N VAL A 188 11.24 -39.22 -3.12
CA VAL A 188 11.84 -40.36 -3.81
C VAL A 188 13.34 -40.21 -4.09
N ASN A 189 13.81 -38.97 -4.29
CA ASN A 189 15.21 -38.66 -4.55
C ASN A 189 16.14 -39.05 -3.38
N PHE A 190 15.57 -39.26 -2.18
CA PHE A 190 16.31 -39.59 -0.97
C PHE A 190 16.31 -41.08 -0.61
N TYR A 191 15.61 -41.93 -1.36
CA TYR A 191 15.64 -43.39 -1.16
C TYR A 191 16.69 -44.11 -2.00
N PHE A 192 17.19 -43.48 -3.06
CA PHE A 192 18.22 -44.07 -3.93
C PHE A 192 19.63 -43.84 -3.36
N PRO A 193 20.39 -44.92 -3.06
CA PRO A 193 21.80 -44.84 -2.66
C PRO A 193 22.64 -43.95 -3.57
N ILE A 194 23.64 -43.26 -3.01
CA ILE A 194 24.56 -42.34 -3.69
C ILE A 194 23.87 -41.07 -4.23
N HIS A 195 22.74 -41.20 -4.92
CA HIS A 195 21.92 -40.09 -5.39
C HIS A 195 21.43 -39.21 -4.23
N ARG A 196 20.95 -39.86 -3.17
CA ARG A 196 20.62 -39.24 -1.88
C ARG A 196 21.74 -38.35 -1.35
N GLU A 197 23.00 -38.80 -1.43
CA GLU A 197 24.15 -38.08 -0.87
C GLU A 197 24.40 -36.77 -1.61
N ILE A 198 24.25 -36.76 -2.94
CA ILE A 198 24.42 -35.56 -3.77
C ILE A 198 23.40 -34.50 -3.36
N PHE A 199 22.12 -34.87 -3.30
CA PHE A 199 21.05 -33.98 -2.86
C PHE A 199 21.23 -33.52 -1.41
N ALA A 200 21.68 -34.42 -0.52
CA ALA A 200 21.94 -34.09 0.87
C ALA A 200 23.07 -33.05 0.99
N PHE A 201 24.16 -33.21 0.25
CA PHE A 201 25.27 -32.26 0.22
C PHE A 201 24.95 -30.93 -0.47
N MET A 202 24.03 -30.92 -1.42
CA MET A 202 23.45 -29.67 -1.95
C MET A 202 22.55 -28.98 -0.91
N GLY A 203 22.19 -29.64 0.19
CA GLY A 203 21.28 -29.10 1.19
C GLY A 203 19.83 -29.12 0.73
N VAL A 204 19.48 -30.05 -0.16
CA VAL A 204 18.10 -30.24 -0.59
C VAL A 204 17.38 -31.11 0.44
N ILE A 205 16.10 -30.81 0.68
CA ILE A 205 15.22 -31.50 1.62
C ILE A 205 13.99 -32.06 0.88
N PRO A 206 13.33 -33.10 1.41
CA PRO A 206 12.10 -33.63 0.85
C PRO A 206 10.91 -32.67 1.05
N SER A 207 9.90 -32.78 0.18
CA SER A 207 8.71 -31.93 0.17
C SER A 207 7.67 -32.26 1.24
N ASP A 208 7.98 -33.18 2.15
CA ASP A 208 7.14 -33.52 3.29
C ASP A 208 6.98 -32.31 4.22
N ALA A 209 5.74 -32.09 4.68
CA ALA A 209 5.43 -30.96 5.56
C ALA A 209 6.30 -30.94 6.82
N ALA A 210 6.53 -32.11 7.42
CA ALA A 210 7.38 -32.27 8.60
C ALA A 210 8.84 -31.86 8.36
N SER A 211 9.39 -32.07 7.15
CA SER A 211 10.77 -31.70 6.84
C SER A 211 10.94 -30.19 6.66
N ILE A 212 9.97 -29.57 5.98
CA ILE A 212 9.91 -28.11 5.81
C ILE A 212 9.73 -27.45 7.18
N GLU A 213 8.79 -27.94 7.99
CA GLU A 213 8.53 -27.46 9.35
C GLU A 213 9.76 -27.60 10.25
N TYR A 214 10.42 -28.77 10.24
CA TYR A 214 11.67 -28.97 10.96
C TYR A 214 12.70 -27.90 10.56
N THR A 215 12.92 -27.71 9.26
CA THR A 215 13.90 -26.75 8.73
C THR A 215 13.64 -25.31 9.18
N LEU A 216 12.38 -24.89 9.18
CA LEU A 216 11.98 -23.56 9.64
C LEU A 216 12.18 -23.40 11.16
N ASN A 217 12.12 -24.49 11.93
CA ASN A 217 12.27 -24.49 13.38
C ASN A 217 13.69 -24.79 13.90
N ILE A 218 14.66 -25.08 13.02
CA ILE A 218 16.07 -25.29 13.43
C ILE A 218 16.62 -24.08 14.19
N ALA A 219 16.20 -22.87 13.81
CA ALA A 219 16.58 -21.64 14.46
C ALA A 219 15.38 -20.69 14.49
N PRO A 220 15.29 -19.78 15.47
CA PRO A 220 14.17 -18.83 15.55
C PRO A 220 14.04 -18.02 14.27
N HIS A 221 15.17 -17.63 13.65
CA HIS A 221 15.22 -16.76 12.48
C HIS A 221 16.33 -17.16 11.49
N GLY A 222 16.32 -16.58 10.29
CA GLY A 222 17.39 -16.73 9.30
C GLY A 222 17.32 -17.99 8.43
N ARG A 223 16.21 -18.74 8.48
CA ARG A 223 15.98 -19.93 7.64
C ARG A 223 15.11 -19.59 6.44
N ALA A 224 15.47 -20.13 5.27
CA ALA A 224 14.71 -19.96 4.05
C ALA A 224 14.52 -21.31 3.35
N VAL A 225 13.31 -21.59 2.88
CA VAL A 225 12.99 -22.80 2.13
C VAL A 225 12.49 -22.43 0.74
N ALA A 226 13.11 -22.93 -0.32
CA ALA A 226 12.65 -22.73 -1.69
C ALA A 226 11.84 -23.93 -2.17
N ILE A 227 10.59 -23.69 -2.57
CA ILE A 227 9.65 -24.73 -3.00
C ILE A 227 8.97 -24.33 -4.29
N VAL A 228 8.72 -25.30 -5.18
CA VAL A 228 7.88 -25.10 -6.36
C VAL A 228 6.45 -25.55 -6.05
N PRO A 229 5.48 -24.63 -5.87
CA PRO A 229 4.18 -24.94 -5.26
C PRO A 229 3.36 -26.03 -5.96
N GLY A 230 3.26 -25.99 -7.30
CA GLY A 230 2.51 -26.99 -8.06
C GLY A 230 3.28 -28.27 -8.36
N GLY A 231 4.59 -28.28 -8.11
CA GLY A 231 5.47 -29.45 -8.25
C GLY A 231 5.23 -30.22 -9.55
N ALA A 232 4.96 -31.52 -9.39
CA ALA A 232 4.65 -32.46 -10.46
C ALA A 232 3.54 -31.97 -11.43
N GLU A 233 2.49 -31.30 -10.95
CA GLU A 233 1.41 -30.84 -11.83
C GLU A 233 1.89 -29.74 -12.79
N GLU A 234 2.64 -28.77 -12.26
CA GLU A 234 3.23 -27.69 -13.06
C GLU A 234 4.25 -28.22 -14.07
N ALA A 235 4.96 -29.31 -13.76
CA ALA A 235 5.87 -29.94 -14.70
C ALA A 235 5.13 -30.49 -15.94
N MET A 236 3.98 -31.12 -15.76
CA MET A 236 3.16 -31.62 -16.88
C MET A 236 2.51 -30.52 -17.71
N ASP A 237 2.33 -29.32 -17.15
CA ASP A 237 1.81 -28.14 -17.85
C ASP A 237 2.94 -27.22 -18.39
N SER A 238 4.20 -27.68 -18.38
CA SER A 238 5.36 -26.89 -18.84
C SER A 238 5.47 -26.84 -20.37
N HIS A 239 4.75 -25.90 -20.97
CA HIS A 239 4.82 -25.58 -22.40
C HIS A 239 5.48 -24.21 -22.65
N SER A 240 6.19 -24.06 -23.77
CA SER A 240 7.05 -22.89 -24.06
C SER A 240 6.35 -21.52 -24.07
N HIS A 241 5.03 -21.50 -24.28
CA HIS A 241 4.21 -20.29 -24.33
C HIS A 241 3.26 -20.13 -23.13
N ASN A 242 3.15 -21.15 -22.27
CA ASN A 242 2.23 -21.15 -21.14
C ASN A 242 3.01 -21.11 -19.84
N TYR A 243 2.42 -20.48 -18.82
CA TYR A 243 2.99 -20.39 -17.47
C TYR A 243 1.90 -20.74 -16.48
N ASP A 244 1.42 -21.98 -16.59
CA ASP A 244 0.30 -22.48 -15.82
C ASP A 244 0.75 -22.81 -14.40
N LEU A 245 -0.02 -22.31 -13.44
CA LEU A 245 0.32 -22.31 -12.04
C LEU A 245 -0.70 -23.14 -11.28
N THR A 246 -0.24 -24.28 -10.75
CA THR A 246 -1.13 -25.19 -10.01
C THR A 246 -1.11 -24.85 -8.54
N LEU A 247 -2.06 -24.00 -8.15
CA LEU A 247 -2.07 -23.41 -6.81
C LEU A 247 -3.36 -23.69 -6.04
N LYS A 248 -4.54 -23.67 -6.68
CA LYS A 248 -5.86 -23.77 -6.01
C LYS A 248 -5.96 -24.92 -4.99
N GLU A 249 -5.39 -26.07 -5.33
CA GLU A 249 -5.38 -27.30 -4.52
C GLU A 249 -4.08 -27.51 -3.71
N ARG A 250 -3.06 -26.68 -3.93
CA ARG A 250 -1.71 -26.84 -3.39
C ARG A 250 -1.39 -25.77 -2.34
N LYS A 251 -2.14 -25.78 -1.22
CA LYS A 251 -2.04 -24.77 -0.15
C LYS A 251 -1.10 -25.14 1.00
N GLY A 252 -0.44 -26.30 0.94
CA GLY A 252 0.33 -26.85 2.07
C GLY A 252 1.47 -25.95 2.56
N PHE A 253 2.28 -25.42 1.64
CA PHE A 253 3.39 -24.52 1.97
C PHE A 253 2.93 -23.19 2.58
N VAL A 254 1.74 -22.72 2.22
CA VAL A 254 1.11 -21.55 2.84
C VAL A 254 0.70 -21.84 4.28
N LYS A 255 0.06 -22.99 4.52
CA LYS A 255 -0.30 -23.42 5.88
C LYS A 255 0.95 -23.54 6.76
N LEU A 256 2.05 -24.05 6.21
CA LEU A 256 3.35 -24.13 6.89
C LEU A 256 3.94 -22.75 7.19
N ALA A 257 3.88 -21.81 6.25
CA ALA A 257 4.33 -20.44 6.45
C ALA A 257 3.60 -19.78 7.63
N ILE A 258 2.26 -19.89 7.66
CA ILE A 258 1.42 -19.34 8.72
C ILE A 258 1.76 -19.97 10.08
N ARG A 259 1.83 -21.31 10.16
CA ARG A 259 2.11 -22.03 11.42
C ARG A 259 3.46 -21.66 12.03
N ASN A 260 4.46 -21.41 11.19
CA ASN A 260 5.84 -21.20 11.61
C ASN A 260 6.27 -19.72 11.57
N GLY A 261 5.32 -18.78 11.38
CA GLY A 261 5.62 -17.34 11.30
C GLY A 261 6.57 -16.95 10.16
N ALA A 262 6.66 -17.76 9.10
CA ALA A 262 7.56 -17.52 7.98
C ALA A 262 6.91 -16.62 6.92
N SER A 263 7.66 -15.67 6.37
CA SER A 263 7.19 -14.79 5.29
C SER A 263 7.26 -15.49 3.93
N LEU A 264 6.24 -15.32 3.10
CA LEU A 264 6.22 -15.89 1.74
C LEU A 264 6.91 -14.95 0.75
N VAL A 265 7.92 -15.47 0.05
CA VAL A 265 8.65 -14.73 -0.97
C VAL A 265 8.30 -15.30 -2.33
N PRO A 266 7.62 -14.54 -3.20
CA PRO A 266 7.35 -14.97 -4.56
C PRO A 266 8.64 -14.87 -5.39
N VAL A 267 8.97 -15.96 -6.09
CA VAL A 267 10.10 -16.04 -7.00
C VAL A 267 9.64 -16.45 -8.39
N TYR A 268 10.12 -15.74 -9.41
CA TYR A 268 9.79 -16.05 -10.80
C TYR A 268 11.03 -16.39 -11.62
N ASN A 269 11.01 -17.51 -12.34
CA ASN A 269 12.08 -17.97 -13.23
C ASN A 269 11.70 -17.69 -14.70
N PHE A 270 12.21 -16.59 -15.26
CA PHE A 270 12.04 -16.29 -16.68
C PHE A 270 12.86 -17.25 -17.54
N GLY A 271 12.31 -17.72 -18.67
CA GLY A 271 13.00 -18.61 -19.61
C GLY A 271 12.86 -20.11 -19.32
N GLU A 272 12.46 -20.49 -18.10
CA GLU A 272 12.40 -21.88 -17.62
C GLU A 272 11.61 -22.84 -18.54
N ASN A 273 10.39 -22.47 -18.95
CA ASN A 273 9.54 -23.33 -19.81
C ASN A 273 10.05 -23.46 -21.27
N LYS A 274 11.10 -22.71 -21.65
CA LYS A 274 11.72 -22.80 -22.99
C LYS A 274 12.89 -23.78 -23.04
N THR A 275 13.31 -24.32 -21.90
CA THR A 275 14.42 -25.26 -21.79
C THR A 275 14.12 -26.61 -22.46
N TYR A 276 12.85 -27.00 -22.54
CA TYR A 276 12.39 -28.19 -23.23
C TYR A 276 11.12 -27.92 -24.03
N HIS A 277 10.94 -28.67 -25.12
CA HIS A 277 9.67 -28.79 -25.81
C HIS A 277 8.93 -30.01 -25.28
N GLN A 278 7.86 -29.81 -24.51
CA GLN A 278 7.01 -30.90 -24.06
C GLN A 278 6.02 -31.32 -25.15
N LEU A 279 5.84 -32.64 -25.34
CA LEU A 279 4.83 -33.17 -26.25
C LEU A 279 3.42 -32.72 -25.81
N PRO A 280 2.50 -32.44 -26.77
CA PRO A 280 1.13 -32.04 -26.44
C PRO A 280 0.44 -33.06 -25.54
N ASN A 281 -0.06 -32.58 -24.40
CA ASN A 281 -0.73 -33.38 -23.38
C ASN A 281 -1.91 -32.61 -22.76
N GLU A 282 -2.74 -32.02 -23.62
CA GLU A 282 -3.91 -31.24 -23.21
C GLU A 282 -4.80 -31.98 -22.20
N ARG A 283 -5.40 -31.23 -21.27
CA ARG A 283 -6.28 -31.78 -20.24
C ARG A 283 -7.48 -32.48 -20.90
N GLY A 284 -7.66 -33.76 -20.60
CA GLY A 284 -8.70 -34.62 -21.20
C GLY A 284 -8.15 -35.62 -22.23
N SER A 285 -6.95 -35.39 -22.78
CA SER A 285 -6.30 -36.30 -23.71
C SER A 285 -5.95 -37.66 -23.08
N PHE A 286 -5.78 -38.69 -23.91
CA PHE A 286 -5.32 -40.01 -23.46
C PHE A 286 -3.95 -39.95 -22.77
N VAL A 287 -3.00 -39.18 -23.34
CA VAL A 287 -1.67 -38.95 -22.76
C VAL A 287 -1.81 -38.38 -21.34
N ARG A 288 -2.60 -37.32 -21.16
CA ARG A 288 -2.79 -36.70 -19.84
C ARG A 288 -3.46 -37.65 -18.84
N LYS A 289 -4.38 -38.52 -19.27
CA LYS A 289 -4.99 -39.56 -18.42
C LYS A 289 -3.94 -40.53 -17.89
N VAL A 290 -3.10 -41.08 -18.77
CA VAL A 290 -2.00 -41.99 -18.39
C VAL A 290 -1.02 -41.29 -17.46
N GLN A 291 -0.59 -40.07 -17.79
CA GLN A 291 0.30 -39.29 -16.94
C GLN A 291 -0.29 -39.05 -15.54
N THR A 292 -1.60 -38.76 -15.46
CA THR A 292 -2.30 -38.53 -14.19
C THR A 292 -2.39 -39.80 -13.35
N ILE A 293 -2.61 -40.97 -13.96
CA ILE A 293 -2.62 -42.26 -13.26
C ILE A 293 -1.24 -42.55 -12.65
N ILE A 294 -0.18 -42.43 -13.44
CA ILE A 294 1.19 -42.67 -12.98
C ILE A 294 1.56 -41.70 -11.85
N LYS A 295 1.24 -40.41 -12.00
CA LYS A 295 1.48 -39.39 -10.97
C LYS A 295 0.70 -39.67 -9.69
N ARG A 296 -0.55 -40.14 -9.77
CA ARG A 296 -1.33 -40.51 -8.58
C ARG A 296 -0.72 -41.72 -7.85
N ALA A 297 -0.18 -42.68 -8.59
CA ALA A 297 0.43 -43.88 -8.02
C ALA A 297 1.83 -43.62 -7.43
N THR A 298 2.64 -42.76 -8.05
CA THR A 298 4.08 -42.64 -7.76
C THR A 298 4.51 -41.26 -7.26
N GLY A 299 3.68 -40.23 -7.44
CA GLY A 299 4.05 -38.82 -7.22
C GLY A 299 4.94 -38.21 -8.31
N ILE A 300 5.41 -39.01 -9.28
CA ILE A 300 6.31 -38.59 -10.35
C ILE A 300 5.50 -38.10 -11.56
N SER A 301 6.00 -37.08 -12.26
CA SER A 301 5.41 -36.60 -13.53
C SER A 301 6.09 -37.25 -14.72
N PRO A 302 5.46 -38.22 -15.39
CA PRO A 302 6.00 -38.81 -16.62
C PRO A 302 5.78 -37.84 -17.79
N ILE A 303 6.63 -36.82 -17.88
CA ILE A 303 6.63 -35.87 -18.99
C ILE A 303 7.49 -36.40 -20.12
N VAL A 304 7.01 -36.23 -21.36
CA VAL A 304 7.80 -36.56 -22.55
C VAL A 304 8.25 -35.24 -23.17
N VAL A 305 9.56 -35.01 -23.09
CA VAL A 305 10.19 -33.74 -23.46
C VAL A 305 11.28 -33.95 -24.50
N CYS A 306 11.44 -32.97 -25.38
CA CYS A 306 12.47 -32.91 -26.39
C CYS A 306 13.30 -31.63 -26.22
N GLY A 307 14.58 -31.81 -25.97
CA GLY A 307 15.57 -30.73 -25.84
C GLY A 307 16.51 -30.67 -27.04
N ALA A 308 17.77 -30.32 -26.78
CA ALA A 308 18.89 -30.39 -27.69
C ALA A 308 19.58 -31.76 -27.63
N GLY A 309 20.24 -32.13 -28.73
CA GLY A 309 21.13 -33.28 -28.82
C GLY A 309 22.58 -32.91 -28.52
N PHE A 310 23.43 -33.93 -28.42
CA PHE A 310 24.86 -33.73 -28.15
C PHE A 310 25.57 -32.93 -29.24
N PHE A 311 25.13 -33.12 -30.49
CA PHE A 311 25.72 -32.51 -31.69
C PHE A 311 24.74 -31.63 -32.48
N ASN A 312 23.52 -31.42 -31.98
CA ASN A 312 22.48 -30.65 -32.66
C ASN A 312 21.59 -29.92 -31.65
N ASN A 313 20.95 -28.82 -32.07
CA ASN A 313 20.05 -28.06 -31.18
C ASN A 313 18.56 -28.39 -31.35
N HIS A 314 18.23 -29.41 -32.15
CA HIS A 314 16.86 -29.64 -32.62
C HIS A 314 16.18 -30.85 -31.94
N PHE A 315 16.95 -31.87 -31.54
CA PHE A 315 16.41 -33.10 -30.96
C PHE A 315 17.40 -33.80 -30.01
N GLY A 316 16.97 -34.03 -28.77
CA GLY A 316 17.69 -34.83 -27.77
C GLY A 316 17.17 -34.66 -26.34
N LEU A 317 17.96 -35.09 -25.35
CA LEU A 317 17.58 -35.06 -23.93
C LEU A 317 18.20 -33.89 -23.15
N ILE A 318 19.13 -33.13 -23.73
CA ILE A 318 19.81 -32.01 -23.06
C ILE A 318 18.89 -30.80 -23.09
N PRO A 319 18.70 -30.02 -22.00
CA PRO A 319 17.89 -28.81 -22.08
C PRO A 319 18.51 -27.80 -23.05
N ARG A 320 17.68 -27.07 -23.79
CA ARG A 320 18.13 -26.02 -24.70
C ARG A 320 18.76 -24.87 -23.91
N SER A 321 19.86 -24.33 -24.40
CA SER A 321 20.47 -23.10 -23.86
C SER A 321 19.54 -21.91 -24.08
N VAL A 322 18.91 -21.45 -23.01
CA VAL A 322 18.06 -20.25 -22.97
C VAL A 322 18.41 -19.45 -21.73
N LYS A 323 18.36 -18.11 -21.84
CA LYS A 323 18.58 -17.23 -20.69
C LYS A 323 17.59 -17.53 -19.56
N ILE A 324 18.09 -17.81 -18.36
CA ILE A 324 17.25 -17.99 -17.17
C ILE A 324 17.50 -16.85 -16.18
N THR A 325 16.47 -16.04 -15.91
CA THR A 325 16.54 -14.98 -14.89
C THR A 325 15.57 -15.30 -13.76
N THR A 326 16.11 -15.58 -12.58
CA THR A 326 15.36 -15.81 -11.34
C THR A 326 15.21 -14.48 -10.59
N VAL A 327 13.99 -14.03 -10.33
CA VAL A 327 13.72 -12.76 -9.63
C VAL A 327 12.96 -13.01 -8.33
N GLY A 328 13.44 -12.50 -7.18
CA GLY A 328 12.80 -12.69 -5.87
C GLY A 328 13.00 -11.55 -4.85
N GLY A 329 11.99 -11.27 -4.02
CA GLY A 329 12.02 -10.31 -2.90
C GLY A 329 10.62 -9.81 -2.47
N MET A 330 10.54 -8.95 -1.44
CA MET A 330 9.29 -8.41 -0.86
C MET A 330 9.00 -6.97 -1.34
N THR A 331 7.73 -6.56 -1.48
CA THR A 331 7.35 -5.15 -1.72
C THR A 331 7.40 -4.34 -0.44
N VAL A 332 7.42 -3.00 -0.53
CA VAL A 332 7.10 -2.14 0.64
C VAL A 332 5.62 -2.36 0.94
N GLU A 333 5.30 -2.84 2.14
CA GLU A 333 3.96 -3.29 2.50
C GLU A 333 3.29 -2.28 3.43
N ASN A 334 1.95 -2.21 3.38
CA ASN A 334 1.14 -1.45 4.34
C ASN A 334 1.52 0.03 4.45
N VAL A 335 1.76 0.69 3.31
CA VAL A 335 2.10 2.12 3.27
C VAL A 335 0.89 2.96 3.67
N GLY A 336 1.08 3.85 4.64
CA GLY A 336 -0.01 4.67 5.17
C GLY A 336 0.45 5.63 6.25
N ILE A 337 -0.50 6.07 7.07
CA ILE A 337 -0.30 7.07 8.12
C ILE A 337 0.24 6.38 9.38
N LYS A 338 1.43 6.80 9.81
CA LYS A 338 2.14 6.32 11.01
C LYS A 338 1.95 7.21 12.23
N ALA A 339 1.73 8.50 12.01
CA ALA A 339 1.52 9.47 13.07
C ALA A 339 0.65 10.62 12.56
N ILE A 340 -0.07 11.25 13.48
CA ILE A 340 -0.97 12.37 13.17
C ILE A 340 -0.78 13.48 14.20
N GLN A 341 -0.91 14.72 13.75
CA GLN A 341 -0.94 15.88 14.62
C GLN A 341 -1.95 16.90 14.09
N ILE A 342 -2.64 17.61 15.00
CA ILE A 342 -3.61 18.65 14.67
C ILE A 342 -3.33 19.93 15.46
N TYR A 343 -3.46 21.05 14.77
CA TYR A 343 -3.50 22.39 15.32
C TYR A 343 -4.80 23.07 14.91
N PHE A 344 -5.39 23.80 15.85
CA PHE A 344 -6.48 24.74 15.60
C PHE A 344 -6.27 25.94 16.53
N PRO A 345 -6.67 27.16 16.11
CA PRO A 345 -6.49 28.34 16.95
C PRO A 345 -7.18 28.21 18.30
N LYS A 346 -6.65 28.91 19.30
CA LYS A 346 -7.23 28.99 20.63
C LYS A 346 -8.55 29.77 20.64
N ASN A 347 -8.82 30.58 19.63
CA ASN A 347 -9.92 31.54 19.60
C ASN A 347 -11.11 31.01 18.81
N TYR A 348 -12.33 31.18 19.34
CA TYR A 348 -13.56 30.83 18.63
C TYR A 348 -14.72 31.79 18.91
N VAL A 349 -15.70 31.81 18.01
CA VAL A 349 -17.00 32.45 18.20
C VAL A 349 -18.09 31.39 18.24
N SER A 350 -19.10 31.57 19.10
CA SER A 350 -20.25 30.66 19.17
C SER A 350 -21.19 30.91 17.99
N GLN A 351 -21.65 29.84 17.33
CA GLN A 351 -22.60 29.97 16.22
C GLN A 351 -23.98 30.44 16.70
N ASP A 352 -24.39 30.11 17.93
CA ASP A 352 -25.64 30.58 18.55
C ASP A 352 -25.63 32.10 18.82
N GLU A 353 -24.48 32.65 19.23
CA GLU A 353 -24.34 34.10 19.42
C GLU A 353 -24.19 34.82 18.09
N LEU A 354 -23.47 34.23 17.14
CA LEU A 354 -23.30 34.78 15.81
C LEU A 354 -24.63 34.80 15.03
N GLU A 355 -25.50 33.80 15.18
CA GLU A 355 -26.81 33.84 14.52
C GLU A 355 -27.72 34.96 15.08
N LYS A 356 -27.62 35.28 16.37
CA LYS A 356 -28.33 36.42 16.98
C LYS A 356 -27.78 37.75 16.48
N TYR A 357 -26.45 37.88 16.44
CA TYR A 357 -25.77 39.06 15.92
C TYR A 357 -26.11 39.32 14.44
N ASP A 358 -26.21 38.25 13.64
CA ASP A 358 -26.49 38.32 12.20
C ASP A 358 -28.00 38.39 11.89
N GLY A 359 -28.89 38.27 12.88
CA GLY A 359 -30.34 38.24 12.69
C GLY A 359 -30.85 36.99 11.97
N ASN A 360 -30.21 35.83 12.18
CA ASN A 360 -30.43 34.57 11.45
C ASN A 360 -30.66 33.36 12.39
N GLU A 361 -31.40 33.52 13.50
CA GLU A 361 -31.60 32.45 14.50
C GLU A 361 -32.00 31.08 13.91
N GLY A 362 -31.34 30.02 14.39
CA GLY A 362 -31.49 28.64 13.92
C GLY A 362 -30.83 28.33 12.57
N LYS A 363 -30.39 29.32 11.78
CA LYS A 363 -29.78 29.08 10.47
C LYS A 363 -28.42 28.39 10.59
N TYR A 364 -27.63 28.73 11.60
CA TYR A 364 -26.25 28.20 11.73
C TYR A 364 -26.26 26.90 12.53
N THR A 365 -26.85 26.94 13.72
CA THR A 365 -26.87 25.78 14.63
C THR A 365 -27.71 24.61 14.10
N LYS A 366 -28.89 24.87 13.51
CA LYS A 366 -29.77 23.81 12.96
C LYS A 366 -29.64 23.66 11.45
N GLY A 367 -29.60 24.78 10.73
CA GLY A 367 -29.53 24.81 9.26
C GLY A 367 -28.21 24.27 8.72
N LEU A 368 -27.08 24.75 9.25
CA LEU A 368 -25.74 24.28 8.89
C LEU A 368 -25.25 23.14 9.78
N GLY A 369 -25.73 23.07 11.02
CA GLY A 369 -25.29 22.05 11.99
C GLY A 369 -23.94 22.37 12.63
N GLN A 370 -23.60 23.65 12.77
CA GLN A 370 -22.34 24.12 13.33
C GLN A 370 -22.57 24.69 14.74
N ASP A 371 -21.64 24.42 15.66
CA ASP A 371 -21.76 24.82 17.07
C ASP A 371 -20.83 26.01 17.38
N GLU A 372 -19.60 25.95 16.88
CA GLU A 372 -18.55 26.92 17.15
C GLU A 372 -17.67 27.10 15.89
N MET A 373 -17.02 28.25 15.75
CA MET A 373 -16.14 28.56 14.62
C MET A 373 -14.82 29.12 15.12
N SER A 374 -13.72 28.40 14.88
CA SER A 374 -12.37 28.87 15.20
C SER A 374 -11.91 29.91 14.20
N PHE A 375 -11.15 30.89 14.67
CA PHE A 375 -10.56 31.91 13.82
C PHE A 375 -9.16 32.31 14.30
N CYS A 376 -8.37 32.87 13.38
CA CYS A 376 -7.04 33.37 13.64
C CYS A 376 -7.07 34.89 13.88
N TYR A 377 -6.25 35.38 14.81
CA TYR A 377 -5.87 36.79 14.84
C TYR A 377 -4.95 37.12 13.65
N ASP A 378 -4.55 38.39 13.53
CA ASP A 378 -3.65 38.87 12.47
C ASP A 378 -2.19 38.42 12.65
N ASN A 379 -1.84 37.81 13.79
CA ASN A 379 -0.55 37.20 14.07
C ASN A 379 -0.49 35.69 13.77
N GLU A 380 -1.56 35.08 13.26
CA GLU A 380 -1.54 33.70 12.75
C GLU A 380 -1.83 33.68 11.24
N ASP A 381 -0.97 33.01 10.47
CA ASP A 381 -1.13 32.81 9.03
C ASP A 381 -0.90 31.34 8.66
N VAL A 382 -1.07 31.00 7.37
CA VAL A 382 -0.92 29.61 6.89
C VAL A 382 0.47 29.03 7.21
N ASN A 383 1.53 29.85 7.20
CA ASN A 383 2.87 29.39 7.52
C ASN A 383 2.98 29.10 9.01
N SER A 384 2.45 29.98 9.88
CA SER A 384 2.58 29.83 11.33
C SER A 384 1.80 28.61 11.84
N ILE A 385 0.59 28.35 11.33
CA ILE A 385 -0.18 27.15 11.69
C ILE A 385 0.44 25.87 11.13
N ALA A 386 1.05 25.92 9.93
CA ALA A 386 1.77 24.80 9.33
C ALA A 386 3.09 24.48 10.08
N LEU A 387 3.84 25.52 10.48
CA LEU A 387 5.03 25.40 11.34
C LEU A 387 4.66 24.76 12.67
N THR A 388 3.60 25.25 13.31
CA THR A 388 3.10 24.74 14.59
C THR A 388 2.77 23.27 14.53
N VAL A 389 1.92 22.84 13.58
CA VAL A 389 1.51 21.44 13.50
C VAL A 389 2.67 20.51 13.15
N THR A 390 3.60 20.97 12.30
CA THR A 390 4.76 20.17 11.87
C THR A 390 5.79 20.04 13.00
N ALA A 391 6.12 21.14 13.69
CA ALA A 391 7.00 21.11 14.85
C ALA A 391 6.43 20.23 15.97
N ASN A 392 5.12 20.34 16.21
CA ASN A 392 4.44 19.48 17.18
C ASN A 392 4.44 18.00 16.75
N LEU A 393 4.29 17.68 15.46
CA LEU A 393 4.41 16.30 14.98
C LEU A 393 5.81 15.73 15.29
N LEU A 394 6.86 16.48 14.91
CA LEU A 394 8.25 16.07 15.13
C LEU A 394 8.55 15.85 16.61
N LYS A 395 8.19 16.82 17.46
CA LYS A 395 8.42 16.77 18.91
C LYS A 395 7.61 15.68 19.60
N THR A 396 6.30 15.60 19.34
CA THR A 396 5.41 14.64 20.02
C THR A 396 5.77 13.20 19.69
N TYR A 397 6.18 12.92 18.47
CA TYR A 397 6.52 11.57 18.02
C TYR A 397 8.02 11.23 18.10
N ASP A 398 8.85 12.15 18.59
CA ASP A 398 10.31 12.00 18.64
C ASP A 398 10.89 11.64 17.26
N ILE A 399 10.40 12.32 16.23
CA ILE A 399 10.82 12.09 14.85
C ILE A 399 12.06 12.92 14.57
N ARG A 400 13.16 12.24 14.26
CA ARG A 400 14.39 12.92 13.89
C ARG A 400 14.23 13.63 12.54
N PRO A 401 14.61 14.92 12.42
CA PRO A 401 14.51 15.65 11.16
C PRO A 401 15.26 14.98 9.98
N ASP A 402 16.37 14.28 10.26
CA ASP A 402 17.16 13.53 9.27
C ASP A 402 16.43 12.31 8.67
N SER A 403 15.38 11.82 9.34
CA SER A 403 14.58 10.68 8.90
C SER A 403 13.51 11.04 7.87
N ILE A 404 13.38 12.31 7.49
CA ILE A 404 12.38 12.81 6.53
C ILE A 404 13.03 13.01 5.17
N GLY A 405 12.45 12.43 4.11
CA GLY A 405 12.91 12.58 2.73
C GLY A 405 11.89 13.25 1.80
N TYR A 406 10.66 13.44 2.27
CA TYR A 406 9.60 14.12 1.54
C TYR A 406 8.73 14.94 2.47
N LEU A 407 8.42 16.18 2.08
CA LEU A 407 7.51 17.09 2.78
C LEU A 407 6.70 17.87 1.75
N SER A 408 5.38 17.76 1.80
CA SER A 408 4.47 18.50 0.92
C SER A 408 3.34 19.13 1.71
N VAL A 409 2.89 20.32 1.28
CA VAL A 409 1.83 21.08 1.95
C VAL A 409 0.64 21.22 1.01
N GLY A 410 -0.52 20.74 1.42
CA GLY A 410 -1.79 21.07 0.79
C GLY A 410 -2.40 22.32 1.41
N THR A 411 -2.63 23.35 0.63
CA THR A 411 -3.28 24.58 1.11
C THR A 411 -3.95 25.33 -0.05
N GLU A 412 -5.01 26.06 0.26
CA GLU A 412 -5.57 27.07 -0.63
C GLU A 412 -5.39 28.51 -0.11
N THR A 413 -4.88 28.66 1.11
CA THR A 413 -4.57 29.93 1.76
C THR A 413 -3.20 30.43 1.28
N LEU A 414 -3.18 31.52 0.52
CA LEU A 414 -1.95 32.06 -0.07
C LEU A 414 -1.47 33.31 0.66
N VAL A 415 -0.20 33.28 1.06
CA VAL A 415 0.55 34.47 1.51
C VAL A 415 1.59 34.94 0.49
N ASP A 416 1.92 34.09 -0.49
CA ASP A 416 2.83 34.36 -1.60
C ASP A 416 2.35 33.57 -2.84
N LYS A 417 2.60 34.10 -4.05
CA LYS A 417 2.18 33.47 -5.32
C LYS A 417 3.20 32.49 -5.89
N SER A 418 4.45 32.55 -5.43
CA SER A 418 5.57 31.76 -5.93
C SER A 418 6.27 30.98 -4.82
N LYS A 419 6.54 31.61 -3.66
CA LYS A 419 7.21 30.96 -2.53
C LYS A 419 6.24 30.03 -1.81
N SER A 420 6.59 28.76 -1.73
CA SER A 420 5.76 27.73 -1.08
C SER A 420 5.83 27.80 0.45
N VAL A 421 4.74 27.43 1.12
CA VAL A 421 4.68 27.13 2.57
C VAL A 421 5.69 26.04 2.90
N LYS A 422 5.84 25.01 2.06
CA LYS A 422 6.88 23.98 2.22
C LYS A 422 8.26 24.57 2.42
N SER A 423 8.64 25.59 1.64
CA SER A 423 9.95 26.23 1.78
C SER A 423 10.11 27.00 3.10
N GLN A 424 9.00 27.44 3.70
CA GLN A 424 9.00 28.04 5.04
C GLN A 424 9.20 26.96 6.12
N LEU A 425 8.58 25.78 5.96
CA LEU A 425 8.73 24.65 6.89
C LEU A 425 10.16 24.09 6.96
N MET A 426 11.00 24.33 5.94
CA MET A 426 12.40 23.91 5.95
C MET A 426 13.21 24.50 7.11
N MET A 427 12.72 25.57 7.76
CA MET A 427 13.31 26.09 9.00
C MET A 427 13.35 25.06 10.14
N LEU A 428 12.47 24.05 10.14
CA LEU A 428 12.42 23.00 11.16
C LEU A 428 13.48 21.89 10.98
N PHE A 429 14.31 21.97 9.94
CA PHE A 429 15.29 20.94 9.58
C PHE A 429 16.75 21.41 9.74
N ASP A 430 16.96 22.53 10.44
CA ASP A 430 18.25 23.11 10.89
C ASP A 430 19.37 23.19 9.83
N GLY A 431 19.02 23.12 8.54
CA GLY A 431 19.97 23.03 7.42
C GLY A 431 20.78 21.73 7.36
N SER A 432 20.66 20.82 8.33
CA SER A 432 21.38 19.54 8.34
C SER A 432 20.77 18.51 7.39
N ASN A 433 19.46 18.57 7.17
CA ASN A 433 18.75 17.76 6.19
C ASN A 433 18.03 18.65 5.17
N THR A 434 18.66 18.88 4.03
CA THR A 434 18.12 19.70 2.93
C THR A 434 17.60 18.88 1.76
N ASP A 435 17.95 17.58 1.68
CA ASP A 435 17.49 16.67 0.65
C ASP A 435 16.07 16.16 0.97
N ILE A 436 15.10 17.06 0.90
CA ILE A 436 13.68 16.75 1.19
C ILE A 436 12.85 17.16 -0.03
N GLU A 437 12.33 16.17 -0.76
CA GLU A 437 11.44 16.38 -1.90
C GLU A 437 10.06 16.93 -1.47
N GLY A 438 9.27 17.40 -2.44
CA GLY A 438 7.92 17.90 -2.21
C GLY A 438 7.84 19.43 -2.16
N ILE A 439 6.66 19.94 -2.47
CA ILE A 439 6.30 21.35 -2.57
C ILE A 439 4.83 21.52 -2.15
N ASP A 440 4.26 22.70 -2.38
CA ASP A 440 2.85 22.95 -2.14
C ASP A 440 1.97 22.33 -3.25
N MET A 441 0.80 21.83 -2.85
CA MET A 441 -0.24 21.27 -3.71
C MET A 441 -1.52 22.10 -3.54
N LYS A 442 -2.04 22.65 -4.64
CA LYS A 442 -3.19 23.55 -4.59
C LYS A 442 -4.30 23.13 -5.57
N ASN A 443 -5.48 22.84 -5.03
CA ASN A 443 -6.76 22.92 -5.70
C ASN A 443 -7.86 22.99 -4.62
N ALA A 444 -8.18 24.20 -4.17
CA ALA A 444 -9.12 24.41 -3.06
C ALA A 444 -8.87 23.43 -1.90
N CYS A 445 -9.94 22.92 -1.28
CA CYS A 445 -9.90 21.97 -0.18
C CYS A 445 -9.32 20.58 -0.55
N PHE A 446 -9.05 20.28 -1.82
CA PHE A 446 -8.48 19.00 -2.27
C PHE A 446 -6.95 18.91 -2.13
N GLY A 447 -6.26 20.06 -2.04
CA GLY A 447 -4.79 20.13 -2.02
C GLY A 447 -4.14 19.22 -0.96
N GLY A 448 -4.76 19.11 0.22
CA GLY A 448 -4.29 18.23 1.31
C GLY A 448 -4.32 16.74 0.96
N THR A 449 -5.37 16.29 0.28
CA THR A 449 -5.45 14.90 -0.19
C THR A 449 -4.45 14.61 -1.29
N GLN A 450 -4.18 15.58 -2.18
CA GLN A 450 -3.14 15.43 -3.18
C GLN A 450 -1.73 15.38 -2.55
N ALA A 451 -1.47 16.17 -1.51
CA ALA A 451 -0.22 16.09 -0.74
C ALA A 451 -0.03 14.70 -0.08
N LEU A 452 -1.09 14.15 0.52
CA LEU A 452 -1.07 12.79 1.07
C LEU A 452 -0.83 11.73 -0.02
N PHE A 453 -1.49 11.83 -1.17
CA PHE A 453 -1.27 10.90 -2.28
C PHE A 453 0.18 10.96 -2.80
N GLY A 454 0.75 12.16 -2.93
CA GLY A 454 2.16 12.35 -3.27
C GLY A 454 3.10 11.69 -2.26
N ALA A 455 2.85 11.87 -0.95
CA ALA A 455 3.63 11.22 0.11
C ALA A 455 3.57 9.68 0.05
N ILE A 456 2.38 9.11 -0.18
CA ILE A 456 2.21 7.65 -0.32
C ILE A 456 2.97 7.12 -1.55
N ASP A 457 2.87 7.83 -2.67
CA ASP A 457 3.51 7.41 -3.92
C ASP A 457 5.04 7.53 -3.83
N TRP A 458 5.53 8.58 -3.16
CA TRP A 458 6.95 8.75 -2.86
C TRP A 458 7.49 7.63 -1.97
N ILE A 459 6.80 7.25 -0.89
CA ILE A 459 7.23 6.12 -0.05
C ILE A 459 7.31 4.83 -0.85
N LYS A 460 6.32 4.56 -1.71
CA LYS A 460 6.34 3.36 -2.55
C LYS A 460 7.49 3.34 -3.55
N ALA A 461 7.92 4.51 -4.03
CA ALA A 461 9.01 4.64 -4.97
C ALA A 461 10.39 4.58 -4.28
N ASN A 462 10.57 5.37 -3.21
CA ASN A 462 11.90 5.73 -2.70
C ASN A 462 12.25 5.09 -1.35
N HIS A 463 11.27 4.60 -0.57
CA HIS A 463 11.57 4.10 0.78
C HIS A 463 12.53 2.90 0.80
N LYS A 464 12.60 2.13 -0.29
CA LYS A 464 13.55 1.01 -0.41
C LYS A 464 15.02 1.45 -0.40
N THR A 465 15.33 2.61 -0.99
CA THR A 465 16.68 3.15 -1.08
C THR A 465 16.96 4.08 0.09
N ASP A 466 15.99 4.92 0.42
CA ASP A 466 16.20 6.05 1.32
C ASP A 466 15.91 5.68 2.77
N GLN A 467 15.01 4.72 3.02
CA GLN A 467 14.52 4.34 4.35
C GLN A 467 13.99 5.52 5.19
N ARG A 468 13.66 6.64 4.53
CA ARG A 468 13.11 7.87 5.13
C ARG A 468 11.58 7.90 5.04
N PHE A 469 10.97 8.68 5.92
CA PHE A 469 9.53 8.94 5.94
C PHE A 469 9.15 10.16 5.10
N ALA A 470 7.84 10.27 4.85
CA ALA A 470 7.23 11.42 4.20
C ALA A 470 6.30 12.14 5.16
N ILE A 471 6.18 13.47 5.05
CA ILE A 471 5.20 14.28 5.79
C ILE A 471 4.27 14.94 4.78
N ALA A 472 2.97 14.80 5.01
CA ALA A 472 1.93 15.58 4.34
C ALA A 472 1.31 16.55 5.34
N VAL A 473 1.38 17.84 5.06
CA VAL A 473 0.79 18.91 5.87
C VAL A 473 -0.43 19.46 5.14
N MET A 474 -1.49 19.74 5.87
CA MET A 474 -2.68 20.44 5.40
C MET A 474 -2.88 21.64 6.30
N ALA A 475 -3.03 22.83 5.76
CA ALA A 475 -3.11 24.04 6.57
C ALA A 475 -3.92 25.11 5.84
N ASP A 476 -4.92 25.69 6.52
CA ASP A 476 -5.78 26.70 5.90
C ASP A 476 -6.49 27.58 6.93
N ILE A 477 -6.84 28.78 6.47
CA ILE A 477 -7.65 29.78 7.18
C ILE A 477 -8.82 30.14 6.26
N ALA A 478 -10.00 29.62 6.56
CA ALA A 478 -11.22 29.83 5.79
C ALA A 478 -11.96 31.08 6.30
N VAL A 479 -11.89 32.16 5.52
CA VAL A 479 -12.50 33.45 5.82
C VAL A 479 -13.36 33.93 4.66
N TYR A 480 -14.48 34.59 4.99
CA TYR A 480 -15.44 35.13 4.04
C TYR A 480 -15.85 36.56 4.45
N SER A 481 -16.36 37.33 3.50
CA SER A 481 -16.93 38.65 3.76
C SER A 481 -18.17 38.56 4.67
N SER A 482 -18.51 39.67 5.34
CA SER A 482 -19.71 39.78 6.18
C SER A 482 -21.01 39.46 5.44
N ASP A 483 -21.09 39.89 4.17
CA ASP A 483 -22.26 39.69 3.32
C ASP A 483 -22.26 38.30 2.65
N GLY A 484 -21.17 37.55 2.82
CA GLY A 484 -20.99 36.19 2.34
C GLY A 484 -21.28 35.12 3.40
N PRO A 485 -20.90 33.87 3.17
CA PRO A 485 -21.18 32.75 4.08
C PRO A 485 -20.20 32.70 5.27
N ARG A 486 -20.01 33.82 6.00
CA ARG A 486 -19.02 33.93 7.10
C ARG A 486 -19.13 32.87 8.18
N CYS A 487 -20.34 32.42 8.48
CA CYS A 487 -20.61 31.37 9.46
C CYS A 487 -20.10 29.97 9.05
N THR A 488 -19.58 29.81 7.83
CA THR A 488 -18.95 28.57 7.35
C THR A 488 -17.43 28.64 7.35
N GLY A 489 -16.84 29.65 7.97
CA GLY A 489 -15.39 29.77 8.16
C GLY A 489 -14.83 28.74 9.14
N GLY A 490 -13.54 28.88 9.43
CA GLY A 490 -12.79 28.00 10.31
C GLY A 490 -11.29 28.10 10.04
N ALA A 491 -10.46 27.57 10.92
CA ALA A 491 -9.01 27.56 10.72
C ALA A 491 -8.37 26.37 11.43
N GLY A 492 -7.33 25.81 10.80
CA GLY A 492 -6.57 24.72 11.40
C GLY A 492 -5.54 24.12 10.46
N ALA A 493 -4.76 23.20 11.01
CA ALA A 493 -3.74 22.47 10.28
C ALA A 493 -3.60 21.04 10.81
N ILE A 494 -3.28 20.10 9.91
CA ILE A 494 -3.02 18.69 10.22
C ILE A 494 -1.69 18.29 9.57
N ALA A 495 -0.86 17.54 10.29
CA ALA A 495 0.32 16.90 9.73
C ALA A 495 0.24 15.39 9.88
N LEU A 496 0.54 14.68 8.80
CA LEU A 496 0.52 13.22 8.72
C LEU A 496 1.93 12.71 8.41
N LEU A 497 2.47 11.84 9.27
CA LEU A 497 3.68 11.07 8.94
C LEU A 497 3.27 9.84 8.13
N VAL A 498 3.94 9.60 7.01
CA VAL A 498 3.64 8.53 6.06
C VAL A 498 4.85 7.60 5.93
N GLY A 499 4.59 6.29 5.99
CA GLY A 499 5.64 5.25 5.92
C GLY A 499 5.07 3.85 5.72
N PRO A 500 5.94 2.83 5.58
CA PRO A 500 5.52 1.43 5.57
C PRO A 500 5.06 0.95 6.95
N ASP A 501 4.42 -0.22 6.98
CA ASP A 501 3.95 -0.84 8.22
C ASP A 501 3.17 0.15 9.08
N ALA A 502 2.23 0.86 8.44
CA ALA A 502 1.41 1.86 9.09
C ALA A 502 0.22 1.22 9.83
N PRO A 503 -0.20 1.78 10.98
CA PRO A 503 -1.44 1.41 11.65
C PRO A 503 -2.69 1.78 10.83
N ILE A 504 -2.61 2.84 10.01
CA ILE A 504 -3.68 3.25 9.10
C ILE A 504 -3.15 3.17 7.67
N VAL A 505 -3.61 2.20 6.90
CA VAL A 505 -3.07 1.90 5.57
C VAL A 505 -4.01 2.41 4.49
N ILE A 506 -3.46 3.09 3.47
CA ILE A 506 -4.24 3.50 2.28
C ILE A 506 -4.48 2.29 1.37
N GLU A 507 -5.72 2.09 0.91
CA GLU A 507 -6.05 0.99 0.00
C GLU A 507 -5.47 1.21 -1.41
N ASP A 508 -4.46 0.42 -1.77
CA ASP A 508 -3.84 0.44 -3.09
C ASP A 508 -4.82 0.31 -4.26
N GLY A 509 -4.67 1.18 -5.26
CA GLY A 509 -5.47 1.17 -6.48
C GLY A 509 -6.90 1.70 -6.32
N LEU A 510 -7.38 1.95 -5.10
CA LEU A 510 -8.77 2.36 -4.82
C LEU A 510 -8.94 3.88 -4.63
N ARG A 511 -8.10 4.70 -5.27
CA ARG A 511 -8.29 6.15 -5.38
C ARG A 511 -9.20 6.46 -6.58
N ALA A 512 -10.45 6.82 -6.34
CA ALA A 512 -11.44 7.14 -7.37
C ALA A 512 -11.60 8.65 -7.52
N CYS A 513 -10.99 9.24 -8.55
CA CYS A 513 -10.98 10.68 -8.74
C CYS A 513 -12.03 11.14 -9.75
N PHE A 514 -12.55 12.33 -9.55
CA PHE A 514 -13.36 13.07 -10.51
C PHE A 514 -12.87 14.52 -10.53
N MET A 515 -12.65 15.06 -11.72
CA MET A 515 -12.15 16.42 -11.92
C MET A 515 -12.88 17.03 -13.11
N ARG A 516 -13.28 18.28 -12.99
CA ARG A 516 -14.01 19.01 -14.03
C ARG A 516 -13.70 20.49 -13.91
N ASN A 517 -13.71 21.23 -15.02
CA ASN A 517 -13.67 22.69 -14.96
C ASN A 517 -15.00 23.24 -14.42
N SER A 518 -14.94 24.05 -13.35
CA SER A 518 -16.09 24.72 -12.74
C SER A 518 -15.67 26.03 -12.08
N TRP A 519 -16.62 26.97 -11.98
CA TRP A 519 -16.44 28.26 -11.30
C TRP A 519 -17.33 28.35 -10.06
N ASP A 520 -17.52 27.22 -9.37
CA ASP A 520 -18.43 27.10 -8.22
C ASP A 520 -17.92 27.84 -6.97
N PHE A 521 -16.61 27.81 -6.75
CA PHE A 521 -15.91 28.61 -5.75
C PHE A 521 -14.48 28.82 -6.21
N TYR A 522 -14.01 30.07 -6.17
CA TYR A 522 -12.67 30.41 -6.65
C TYR A 522 -12.16 31.72 -6.04
N LYS A 523 -10.83 31.88 -6.02
CA LYS A 523 -10.13 33.08 -5.54
C LYS A 523 -9.33 33.70 -6.70
N PRO A 524 -9.96 34.54 -7.54
CA PRO A 524 -9.28 35.13 -8.68
C PRO A 524 -8.23 36.13 -8.23
N ILE A 525 -7.15 36.26 -9.01
CA ILE A 525 -6.14 37.30 -8.76
C ILE A 525 -6.69 38.62 -9.32
N GLY A 526 -7.28 39.44 -8.45
CA GLY A 526 -7.81 40.77 -8.77
C GLY A 526 -6.83 41.92 -8.51
N GLY A 527 -7.29 43.17 -8.71
CA GLY A 527 -6.52 44.39 -8.47
C GLY A 527 -6.38 44.78 -6.98
N ILE A 528 -7.23 44.24 -6.11
CA ILE A 528 -7.19 44.41 -4.65
C ILE A 528 -6.91 43.04 -4.02
N ALA A 529 -5.96 42.97 -3.09
CA ALA A 529 -5.65 41.73 -2.37
C ALA A 529 -6.80 41.42 -1.40
N SER A 530 -7.38 40.22 -1.50
CA SER A 530 -8.44 39.75 -0.59
C SER A 530 -8.25 38.27 -0.30
N GLU A 531 -8.53 37.86 0.94
CA GLU A 531 -8.63 36.45 1.30
C GLU A 531 -9.99 35.85 0.92
N TYR A 532 -10.98 36.70 0.61
CA TYR A 532 -12.34 36.26 0.37
C TYR A 532 -12.50 35.62 -1.02
N PRO A 533 -13.16 34.45 -1.10
CA PRO A 533 -13.48 33.81 -2.36
C PRO A 533 -14.71 34.45 -3.02
N ILE A 534 -14.83 34.24 -4.33
CA ILE A 534 -16.11 34.34 -5.04
C ILE A 534 -16.78 32.96 -4.94
N VAL A 535 -18.05 32.94 -4.55
CA VAL A 535 -18.80 31.71 -4.25
C VAL A 535 -20.16 31.73 -4.92
N GLU A 536 -20.41 30.74 -5.79
CA GLU A 536 -21.72 30.45 -6.36
C GLU A 536 -22.36 29.32 -5.55
N GLY A 537 -23.09 29.68 -4.48
CA GLY A 537 -23.50 28.73 -3.43
C GLY A 537 -24.30 27.52 -3.93
N GLU A 538 -25.25 27.73 -4.85
CA GLU A 538 -26.04 26.64 -5.44
C GLU A 538 -25.20 25.74 -6.34
N GLU A 539 -24.37 26.33 -7.20
CA GLU A 539 -23.48 25.57 -8.08
C GLU A 539 -22.43 24.78 -7.31
N SER A 540 -21.92 25.32 -6.19
CA SER A 540 -20.99 24.61 -5.29
C SER A 540 -21.60 23.36 -4.67
N LEU A 541 -22.87 23.42 -4.27
CA LEU A 541 -23.59 22.24 -3.79
C LEU A 541 -23.79 21.19 -4.88
N ASN A 542 -24.18 21.61 -6.09
CA ASN A 542 -24.35 20.72 -7.24
C ASN A 542 -23.03 20.06 -7.67
N CYS A 543 -21.95 20.84 -7.71
CA CYS A 543 -20.60 20.37 -8.00
C CYS A 543 -20.12 19.34 -6.94
N TYR A 544 -20.37 19.61 -5.65
CA TYR A 544 -20.03 18.66 -4.58
C TYR A 544 -20.78 17.33 -4.74
N LEU A 545 -22.10 17.36 -4.93
CA LEU A 545 -22.92 16.15 -5.02
C LEU A 545 -22.68 15.36 -6.32
N SER A 546 -22.44 16.04 -7.44
CA SER A 546 -22.07 15.37 -8.69
C SER A 546 -20.69 14.72 -8.62
N ALA A 547 -19.72 15.39 -8.00
CA ALA A 547 -18.40 14.82 -7.75
C ALA A 547 -18.48 13.61 -6.81
N LEU A 548 -19.37 13.65 -5.82
CA LEU A 548 -19.62 12.54 -4.90
C LEU A 548 -20.14 11.30 -5.64
N ASP A 549 -21.19 11.46 -6.46
CA ASP A 549 -21.76 10.37 -7.26
C ASP A 549 -20.72 9.75 -8.19
N ALA A 550 -19.99 10.59 -8.92
CA ALA A 550 -18.97 10.15 -9.87
C ALA A 550 -17.84 9.39 -9.17
N CYS A 551 -17.33 9.94 -8.06
CA CYS A 551 -16.30 9.28 -7.26
C CYS A 551 -16.78 7.94 -6.68
N TYR A 552 -18.02 7.86 -6.16
CA TYR A 552 -18.53 6.62 -5.60
C TYR A 552 -18.74 5.53 -6.66
N SER A 553 -19.28 5.91 -7.82
CA SER A 553 -19.42 5.02 -8.97
C SER A 553 -18.06 4.45 -9.41
N VAL A 554 -17.05 5.31 -9.61
CA VAL A 554 -15.69 4.88 -9.96
C VAL A 554 -15.07 4.04 -8.85
N TYR A 555 -15.31 4.37 -7.58
CA TYR A 555 -14.82 3.59 -6.45
C TYR A 555 -15.40 2.17 -6.46
N LYS A 556 -16.71 2.01 -6.63
CA LYS A 556 -17.38 0.70 -6.74
C LYS A 556 -16.91 -0.09 -7.98
N GLN A 557 -16.71 0.59 -9.10
CA GLN A 557 -16.13 -0.05 -10.30
C GLN A 557 -14.71 -0.55 -10.02
N LYS A 558 -13.89 0.25 -9.35
CA LYS A 558 -12.55 -0.18 -8.91
C LYS A 558 -12.66 -1.33 -7.93
N THR A 559 -13.53 -1.30 -6.91
CA THR A 559 -13.63 -2.43 -5.99
C THR A 559 -14.00 -3.72 -6.74
N ASN A 560 -14.98 -3.67 -7.64
CA ASN A 560 -15.37 -4.80 -8.46
C ASN A 560 -14.25 -5.27 -9.41
N LYS A 561 -13.48 -4.35 -10.00
CA LYS A 561 -12.38 -4.68 -10.93
C LYS A 561 -11.15 -5.22 -10.21
N ILE A 562 -10.69 -4.50 -9.20
CA ILE A 562 -9.45 -4.74 -8.44
C ILE A 562 -9.62 -5.87 -7.46
N ILE A 563 -10.52 -5.68 -6.51
CA ILE A 563 -10.63 -6.55 -5.36
C ILE A 563 -11.71 -7.62 -5.52
N LYS A 564 -12.46 -7.62 -6.63
CA LYS A 564 -13.55 -8.59 -6.88
C LYS A 564 -14.59 -8.59 -5.75
N GLU A 565 -14.79 -7.45 -5.11
CA GLU A 565 -15.80 -7.23 -4.07
C GLU A 565 -16.77 -6.14 -4.55
N ASN A 566 -18.07 -6.42 -4.46
CA ASN A 566 -19.12 -5.43 -4.71
C ASN A 566 -19.50 -4.75 -3.39
N ARG A 567 -18.69 -3.77 -2.99
CA ARG A 567 -18.86 -3.11 -1.69
C ARG A 567 -20.05 -2.14 -1.68
N SER A 568 -20.67 -2.00 -0.52
CA SER A 568 -21.65 -0.97 -0.19
C SER A 568 -21.20 -0.20 1.07
N LEU A 569 -21.97 0.80 1.49
CA LEU A 569 -21.68 1.58 2.70
C LEU A 569 -21.69 0.74 3.99
N THR A 570 -22.36 -0.41 4.01
CA THR A 570 -22.39 -1.30 5.19
C THR A 570 -21.06 -2.03 5.41
N ASP A 571 -20.22 -2.15 4.38
CA ASP A 571 -18.88 -2.75 4.48
C ASP A 571 -17.84 -1.84 5.16
N PHE A 572 -18.19 -0.58 5.43
CA PHE A 572 -17.34 0.40 6.07
C PHE A 572 -17.77 0.63 7.53
N HIS A 573 -16.78 0.70 8.41
CA HIS A 573 -16.97 1.08 9.81
C HIS A 573 -17.37 2.56 9.92
N SER A 574 -16.80 3.42 9.09
CA SER A 574 -17.16 4.84 9.03
C SER A 574 -16.99 5.40 7.63
N VAL A 575 -17.71 6.49 7.36
CA VAL A 575 -17.61 7.23 6.10
C VAL A 575 -17.32 8.68 6.44
N LEU A 576 -16.18 9.17 5.96
CA LEU A 576 -15.67 10.51 6.25
C LEU A 576 -15.77 11.37 4.99
N PHE A 577 -16.05 12.66 5.18
CA PHE A 577 -16.30 13.60 4.08
C PHE A 577 -15.50 14.88 4.29
N HIS A 578 -15.09 15.55 3.22
CA HIS A 578 -14.81 16.97 3.32
C HIS A 578 -16.05 17.69 3.87
N CYS A 579 -15.89 18.48 4.93
CA CYS A 579 -17.01 19.08 5.65
C CYS A 579 -16.90 20.62 5.67
N PRO A 580 -17.51 21.31 4.69
CA PRO A 580 -17.76 22.75 4.80
C PRO A 580 -18.68 23.07 5.96
N PHE A 581 -19.72 22.26 6.15
CA PHE A 581 -20.65 22.31 7.28
C PHE A 581 -21.42 20.98 7.37
N TYR A 582 -21.87 20.63 8.58
CA TYR A 582 -22.40 19.30 8.86
C TYR A 582 -23.64 18.94 8.02
N LYS A 583 -24.55 19.88 7.75
CA LYS A 583 -25.75 19.61 6.94
C LYS A 583 -25.43 19.07 5.54
N LEU A 584 -24.36 19.55 4.90
CA LEU A 584 -23.93 19.03 3.59
C LEU A 584 -23.47 17.58 3.71
N VAL A 585 -22.74 17.24 4.78
CA VAL A 585 -22.32 15.86 5.05
C VAL A 585 -23.53 14.93 5.25
N GLN A 586 -24.57 15.39 5.96
CA GLN A 586 -25.82 14.63 6.10
C GLN A 586 -26.46 14.32 4.74
N LYS A 587 -26.56 15.34 3.87
CA LYS A 587 -27.11 15.18 2.49
C LYS A 587 -26.23 14.25 1.63
N ALA A 588 -24.92 14.42 1.70
CA ALA A 588 -23.96 13.61 0.96
C ALA A 588 -24.05 12.13 1.33
N PHE A 589 -24.07 11.82 2.62
CA PHE A 589 -24.19 10.44 3.08
C PHE A 589 -25.54 9.83 2.70
N ALA A 590 -26.65 10.57 2.88
CA ALA A 590 -27.98 10.13 2.48
C ALA A 590 -28.05 9.78 0.97
N ARG A 591 -27.36 10.57 0.14
CA ARG A 591 -27.27 10.32 -1.31
C ARG A 591 -26.52 9.04 -1.66
N LEU A 592 -25.41 8.75 -0.96
CA LEU A 592 -24.70 7.48 -1.14
C LEU A 592 -25.54 6.28 -0.68
N VAL A 593 -26.28 6.44 0.42
CA VAL A 593 -27.21 5.40 0.92
C VAL A 593 -28.31 5.13 -0.10
N PHE A 594 -28.92 6.17 -0.67
CA PHE A 594 -29.89 6.03 -1.75
C PHE A 594 -29.29 5.30 -2.96
N THR A 595 -28.05 5.62 -3.34
CA THR A 595 -27.36 4.93 -4.45
C THR A 595 -27.21 3.43 -4.21
N ASP A 596 -26.89 3.01 -2.99
CA ASP A 596 -26.81 1.59 -2.64
C ASP A 596 -28.17 0.90 -2.49
N TYR A 597 -29.19 1.65 -2.05
CA TYR A 597 -30.57 1.19 -2.01
C TYR A 597 -31.11 0.90 -3.42
N VAL A 598 -30.93 1.83 -4.37
CA VAL A 598 -31.29 1.63 -5.79
C VAL A 598 -30.55 0.42 -6.38
N ALA A 599 -29.31 0.17 -5.94
CA ALA A 599 -28.53 -0.99 -6.35
C ALA A 599 -28.94 -2.31 -5.65
N GLY A 600 -29.93 -2.31 -4.76
CA GLY A 600 -30.37 -3.49 -4.01
C GLY A 600 -29.36 -4.00 -2.97
N GLN A 601 -28.45 -3.14 -2.51
CA GLN A 601 -27.37 -3.51 -1.57
C GLN A 601 -27.67 -3.12 -0.12
N ILE A 602 -28.65 -2.24 0.10
CA ILE A 602 -29.10 -1.78 1.42
C ILE A 602 -30.63 -1.73 1.40
N ASN A 603 -31.26 -2.19 2.48
CA ASN A 603 -32.70 -2.01 2.70
C ASN A 603 -32.92 -0.79 3.59
N LEU A 604 -33.97 -0.01 3.32
CA LEU A 604 -34.25 1.22 4.07
C LEU A 604 -35.62 1.19 4.74
N PRO A 605 -35.77 1.76 5.94
CA PRO A 605 -37.08 1.99 6.53
C PRO A 605 -37.82 3.09 5.75
N ASN A 606 -39.14 2.96 5.62
CA ASN A 606 -40.03 3.95 4.99
C ASN A 606 -39.65 4.30 3.52
N GLU A 607 -39.22 3.30 2.75
CA GLU A 607 -38.71 3.47 1.39
C GLU A 607 -39.77 3.79 0.32
N GLU A 608 -41.07 3.66 0.63
CA GLU A 608 -42.18 3.91 -0.31
C GLU A 608 -42.10 5.30 -0.97
N LYS A 609 -41.69 6.32 -0.20
CA LYS A 609 -41.51 7.68 -0.71
C LYS A 609 -40.25 7.87 -1.55
N LEU A 610 -39.32 6.93 -1.50
CA LEU A 610 -38.08 6.95 -2.27
C LEU A 610 -38.25 6.35 -3.68
N GLU A 611 -39.29 5.54 -3.89
CA GLU A 611 -39.59 4.87 -5.16
C GLU A 611 -39.71 5.87 -6.33
N GLN A 612 -40.38 7.01 -6.10
CA GLN A 612 -40.55 8.07 -7.10
C GLN A 612 -39.23 8.71 -7.60
N PHE A 613 -38.11 8.47 -6.91
CA PHE A 613 -36.80 9.01 -7.28
C PHE A 613 -35.89 7.99 -7.98
N LYS A 614 -36.24 6.69 -8.03
CA LYS A 614 -35.37 5.64 -8.57
C LYS A 614 -35.04 5.84 -10.06
N ASP A 615 -36.03 6.27 -10.83
CA ASP A 615 -35.92 6.44 -12.28
C ASP A 615 -35.56 7.88 -12.70
N LYS A 616 -35.38 8.80 -11.73
CA LYS A 616 -35.00 10.18 -12.03
C LYS A 616 -33.53 10.26 -12.40
N ASP A 617 -33.21 11.17 -13.33
CA ASP A 617 -31.83 11.50 -13.63
C ASP A 617 -31.13 12.07 -12.37
N PRO A 618 -29.95 11.56 -11.97
CA PRO A 618 -29.27 12.02 -10.75
C PRO A 618 -29.07 13.52 -10.67
N SER A 619 -28.89 14.22 -11.81
CA SER A 619 -28.67 15.66 -11.80
C SER A 619 -29.90 16.48 -11.43
N SER A 620 -31.09 15.96 -11.75
CA SER A 620 -32.37 16.58 -11.37
C SER A 620 -32.65 16.56 -9.87
N THR A 621 -31.90 15.74 -9.11
CA THR A 621 -32.13 15.55 -7.66
C THR A 621 -31.18 16.37 -6.78
N TYR A 622 -30.19 17.09 -7.36
CA TYR A 622 -29.20 17.82 -6.56
C TYR A 622 -29.82 18.99 -5.77
N SER A 623 -30.76 19.70 -6.38
CA SER A 623 -31.50 20.82 -5.78
C SER A 623 -32.89 20.43 -5.25
N ASP A 624 -33.30 19.16 -5.41
CA ASP A 624 -34.60 18.66 -4.98
C ASP A 624 -34.67 18.55 -3.44
N ARG A 625 -35.51 19.42 -2.84
CA ARG A 625 -35.67 19.50 -1.38
C ARG A 625 -36.41 18.30 -0.80
N GLU A 626 -37.36 17.73 -1.55
CA GLU A 626 -38.10 16.55 -1.10
C GLU A 626 -37.18 15.34 -1.11
N PHE A 627 -36.43 15.14 -2.20
CA PHE A 627 -35.40 14.10 -2.28
C PHE A 627 -34.41 14.19 -1.12
N ALA A 628 -33.85 15.38 -0.87
CA ALA A 628 -32.88 15.58 0.21
C ALA A 628 -33.47 15.35 1.61
N SER A 629 -34.76 15.65 1.81
CA SER A 629 -35.45 15.43 3.08
C SER A 629 -35.72 13.95 3.32
N GLU A 630 -36.38 13.29 2.37
CA GLU A 630 -36.82 11.90 2.50
C GLU A 630 -35.64 10.94 2.56
N THR A 631 -34.60 11.12 1.72
CA THR A 631 -33.38 10.28 1.79
C THR A 631 -32.66 10.42 3.13
N ARG A 632 -32.64 11.62 3.73
CA ARG A 632 -32.03 11.85 5.05
C ARG A 632 -32.82 11.19 6.17
N ILE A 633 -34.15 11.19 6.09
CA ILE A 633 -35.02 10.50 7.06
C ILE A 633 -34.77 8.99 6.98
N ALA A 634 -34.78 8.41 5.78
CA ALA A 634 -34.58 6.97 5.58
C ALA A 634 -33.17 6.49 6.00
N SER A 635 -32.14 7.32 5.80
CA SER A 635 -30.74 6.99 6.12
C SER A 635 -30.30 7.36 7.55
N LEU A 636 -31.19 7.89 8.39
CA LEU A 636 -30.84 8.45 9.70
C LEU A 636 -30.06 7.47 10.60
N HIS A 637 -30.50 6.21 10.66
CA HIS A 637 -29.85 5.19 11.48
C HIS A 637 -28.40 4.91 11.04
N LEU A 638 -28.14 4.82 9.74
CA LEU A 638 -26.79 4.65 9.20
C LEU A 638 -25.94 5.91 9.38
N LEU A 639 -26.54 7.09 9.30
CA LEU A 639 -25.85 8.37 9.53
C LEU A 639 -25.34 8.46 10.97
N GLN A 640 -26.21 8.11 11.94
CA GLN A 640 -25.91 8.06 13.37
C GLN A 640 -24.82 7.04 13.71
N GLU A 641 -24.73 5.94 12.96
CA GLU A 641 -23.72 4.90 13.15
C GLU A 641 -22.37 5.27 12.51
N LYS A 642 -22.38 5.70 11.24
CA LYS A 642 -21.18 5.71 10.39
C LYS A 642 -20.53 7.09 10.21
N VAL A 643 -21.26 8.16 10.50
CA VAL A 643 -20.82 9.55 10.20
C VAL A 643 -20.84 10.43 11.42
N GLU A 644 -22.01 10.58 12.05
CA GLU A 644 -22.25 11.52 13.15
C GLU A 644 -21.25 11.41 14.32
N PRO A 645 -20.81 10.21 14.75
CA PRO A 645 -19.83 10.07 15.82
C PRO A 645 -18.46 10.69 15.51
N ASN A 646 -18.17 11.01 14.24
CA ASN A 646 -16.88 11.55 13.81
C ASN A 646 -16.91 13.07 13.58
N MET A 647 -18.02 13.77 13.92
CA MET A 647 -18.25 15.17 13.53
C MET A 647 -17.82 16.22 14.56
N THR A 648 -17.40 15.82 15.76
CA THR A 648 -17.12 16.74 16.88
C THR A 648 -16.17 17.89 16.50
N LEU A 649 -15.04 17.59 15.86
CA LEU A 649 -14.06 18.62 15.49
C LEU A 649 -14.62 19.58 14.44
N ASN A 650 -15.24 19.08 13.37
CA ASN A 650 -15.77 19.94 12.31
C ASN A 650 -16.90 20.85 12.79
N ARG A 651 -17.75 20.37 13.72
CA ARG A 651 -18.84 21.17 14.31
C ARG A 651 -18.35 22.26 15.25
N ARG A 652 -17.22 22.02 15.94
CA ARG A 652 -16.67 22.92 16.95
C ARG A 652 -15.54 23.83 16.43
N ILE A 653 -14.93 23.49 15.29
CA ILE A 653 -13.88 24.31 14.65
C ILE A 653 -14.41 25.06 13.42
N GLY A 654 -15.39 24.49 12.72
CA GLY A 654 -15.84 24.99 11.43
C GLY A 654 -15.06 24.40 10.25
N ASN A 655 -15.16 25.05 9.09
CA ASN A 655 -14.49 24.59 7.88
C ASN A 655 -13.00 24.94 7.93
N MET A 656 -12.15 23.92 8.04
CA MET A 656 -10.71 24.13 7.94
C MET A 656 -10.20 24.12 6.48
N TYR A 657 -11.04 23.98 5.46
CA TYR A 657 -10.64 23.64 4.08
C TYR A 657 -9.88 22.31 3.97
N THR A 658 -8.60 22.29 3.55
CA THR A 658 -7.86 21.06 3.27
C THR A 658 -7.74 20.06 4.45
N PRO A 659 -7.64 20.47 5.73
CA PRO A 659 -7.65 19.57 6.87
C PRO A 659 -9.04 19.04 7.22
N SER A 660 -10.14 19.62 6.69
CA SER A 660 -11.51 19.37 7.15
C SER A 660 -11.91 17.89 7.11
N LEU A 661 -11.54 17.15 6.05
CA LEU A 661 -11.78 15.70 5.96
C LEU A 661 -11.05 14.92 7.07
N TYR A 662 -9.81 15.32 7.36
CA TYR A 662 -8.91 14.57 8.22
C TYR A 662 -9.15 14.84 9.70
N ALA A 663 -9.83 15.92 10.04
CA ALA A 663 -10.30 16.18 11.41
C ALA A 663 -11.17 15.02 11.94
N GLN A 664 -12.01 14.44 11.09
CA GLN A 664 -12.90 13.33 11.47
C GLN A 664 -12.11 12.06 11.83
N LEU A 665 -10.89 11.91 11.32
CA LEU A 665 -10.01 10.80 11.70
C LEU A 665 -9.59 10.90 13.16
N PHE A 666 -9.33 12.10 13.68
CA PHE A 666 -9.02 12.30 15.10
C PHE A 666 -10.21 11.90 15.97
N THR A 667 -11.43 12.33 15.61
CA THR A 667 -12.64 11.95 16.37
C THR A 667 -12.89 10.43 16.34
N LEU A 668 -12.66 9.77 15.19
CA LEU A 668 -12.76 8.31 15.08
C LEU A 668 -11.76 7.60 16.01
N LEU A 669 -10.50 8.05 16.00
CA LEU A 669 -9.44 7.47 16.83
C LEU A 669 -9.70 7.69 18.31
N SER A 670 -10.14 8.88 18.73
CA SER A 670 -10.37 9.21 20.14
C SER A 670 -11.45 8.33 20.78
N ARG A 671 -12.52 8.02 20.02
CA ARG A 671 -13.69 7.26 20.51
C ARG A 671 -13.57 5.74 20.38
N THR A 672 -12.51 5.22 19.78
CA THR A 672 -12.34 3.77 19.61
C THR A 672 -11.95 3.16 20.95
N ASP A 673 -12.84 2.43 21.62
CA ASP A 673 -12.52 1.81 22.92
C ASP A 673 -11.88 0.44 22.81
N ASP A 674 -12.45 -0.44 22.00
CA ASP A 674 -11.86 -1.74 21.66
C ASP A 674 -11.01 -1.61 20.39
N VAL A 675 -9.70 -1.40 20.59
CA VAL A 675 -8.71 -1.27 19.52
C VAL A 675 -8.63 -2.53 18.65
N GLN A 676 -8.82 -3.72 19.22
CA GLN A 676 -8.72 -4.97 18.46
C GLN A 676 -9.93 -5.15 17.53
N SER A 677 -11.12 -4.69 17.94
CA SER A 677 -12.31 -4.68 17.06
C SER A 677 -12.12 -3.82 15.80
N LEU A 678 -11.26 -2.79 15.90
CA LEU A 678 -10.95 -1.90 14.79
C LEU A 678 -9.97 -2.52 13.80
N ASN A 679 -9.21 -3.56 14.18
CA ASN A 679 -8.29 -4.21 13.27
C ASN A 679 -9.03 -4.71 12.02
N ASN A 680 -8.47 -4.46 10.84
CA ASN A 680 -9.07 -4.72 9.54
C ASN A 680 -10.35 -3.97 9.19
N GLN A 681 -10.87 -3.12 10.08
CA GLN A 681 -11.99 -2.27 9.74
C GLN A 681 -11.58 -1.25 8.69
N ARG A 682 -12.56 -0.83 7.89
CA ARG A 682 -12.36 0.07 6.77
C ARG A 682 -13.11 1.35 6.97
N VAL A 683 -12.51 2.42 6.48
CA VAL A 683 -13.12 3.74 6.46
C VAL A 683 -13.07 4.24 5.03
N LEU A 684 -14.22 4.72 4.55
CA LEU A 684 -14.33 5.38 3.25
C LEU A 684 -14.13 6.87 3.46
N LEU A 685 -13.38 7.53 2.59
CA LEU A 685 -13.08 8.96 2.67
C LEU A 685 -13.45 9.61 1.35
N PHE A 686 -14.15 10.73 1.39
CA PHE A 686 -14.45 11.58 0.25
C PHE A 686 -13.81 12.96 0.44
N SER A 687 -12.82 13.28 -0.40
CA SER A 687 -12.20 14.59 -0.46
C SER A 687 -12.75 15.37 -1.66
N TYR A 688 -13.04 16.64 -1.45
CA TYR A 688 -13.56 17.56 -2.46
C TYR A 688 -12.85 18.90 -2.34
N GLY A 689 -12.59 19.53 -3.48
CA GLY A 689 -12.22 20.94 -3.57
C GLY A 689 -12.82 21.54 -4.85
N SER A 690 -13.41 22.72 -4.71
CA SER A 690 -14.01 23.46 -5.82
C SER A 690 -13.05 23.79 -6.96
N GLY A 691 -13.61 24.09 -8.13
CA GLY A 691 -12.87 24.33 -9.38
C GLY A 691 -12.97 23.25 -10.48
N LEU A 692 -13.24 21.97 -10.28
CA LEU A 692 -13.24 21.13 -9.09
C LEU A 692 -12.31 19.92 -9.27
N ALA A 693 -11.78 19.44 -8.14
CA ALA A 693 -11.08 18.17 -8.02
C ALA A 693 -11.58 17.42 -6.78
N SER A 694 -11.81 16.12 -6.93
CA SER A 694 -12.26 15.25 -5.85
C SER A 694 -11.64 13.86 -5.94
N ALA A 695 -11.60 13.18 -4.81
CA ALA A 695 -11.30 11.76 -4.77
C ALA A 695 -12.05 11.06 -3.63
N MET A 696 -12.58 9.89 -3.94
CA MET A 696 -12.99 8.92 -2.95
C MET A 696 -11.95 7.81 -2.83
N PHE A 697 -11.53 7.50 -1.62
CA PHE A 697 -10.55 6.46 -1.34
C PHE A 697 -10.85 5.82 0.00
N SER A 698 -10.16 4.72 0.30
CA SER A 698 -10.38 4.00 1.55
C SER A 698 -9.07 3.75 2.28
N ILE A 699 -9.22 3.59 3.59
CA ILE A 699 -8.19 3.15 4.50
C ILE A 699 -8.65 1.91 5.24
N PHE A 700 -7.70 1.14 5.76
CA PHE A 700 -7.98 0.10 6.73
C PHE A 700 -6.98 0.16 7.89
N PHE A 701 -7.41 -0.33 9.04
CA PHE A 701 -6.55 -0.42 10.21
C PHE A 701 -5.75 -1.73 10.19
N ASN A 702 -4.45 -1.63 10.38
CA ASN A 702 -3.51 -2.74 10.46
C ASN A 702 -2.91 -2.72 11.87
N LEU A 703 -3.53 -3.41 12.81
CA LEU A 703 -3.23 -3.35 14.24
C LEU A 703 -2.64 -4.68 14.70
N ASN A 704 -1.42 -4.94 14.26
CA ASN A 704 -0.63 -6.08 14.70
C ASN A 704 0.34 -5.66 15.82
N THR A 705 1.13 -6.62 16.33
CA THR A 705 2.07 -6.37 17.44
C THR A 705 3.08 -5.26 17.19
N LYS A 706 3.37 -4.90 15.92
CA LYS A 706 4.30 -3.81 15.56
C LYS A 706 3.65 -2.44 15.48
N THR A 707 2.36 -2.37 15.17
CA THR A 707 1.65 -1.12 14.84
C THR A 707 0.71 -0.67 15.94
N GLN A 708 0.43 -1.55 16.92
CA GLN A 708 -0.45 -1.26 18.03
C GLN A 708 0.05 -0.09 18.90
N SER A 709 1.35 0.01 19.16
CA SER A 709 1.92 1.13 19.93
C SER A 709 1.78 2.47 19.21
N ASP A 710 2.04 2.49 17.90
CA ASP A 710 1.86 3.68 17.06
C ASP A 710 0.39 4.12 17.10
N PHE A 711 -0.54 3.18 16.96
CA PHE A 711 -1.97 3.45 17.02
C PHE A 711 -2.42 4.01 18.38
N GLU A 712 -2.00 3.41 19.50
CA GLU A 712 -2.39 3.91 20.82
C GLU A 712 -1.85 5.32 21.08
N LYS A 713 -0.65 5.63 20.59
CA LYS A 713 -0.12 7.00 20.64
C LYS A 713 -1.00 7.95 19.82
N MET A 714 -1.38 7.58 18.59
CA MET A 714 -2.32 8.37 17.76
C MET A 714 -3.69 8.56 18.41
N ARG A 715 -4.21 7.53 19.10
CA ARG A 715 -5.45 7.60 19.86
C ARG A 715 -5.35 8.55 21.06
N SER A 716 -4.25 8.50 21.82
CA SER A 716 -3.99 9.42 22.93
C SER A 716 -3.91 10.87 22.46
N ILE A 717 -3.18 11.14 21.38
CA ILE A 717 -3.11 12.48 20.77
C ILE A 717 -4.47 12.96 20.31
N SER A 718 -5.27 12.07 19.71
CA SER A 718 -6.64 12.39 19.31
C SER A 718 -7.54 12.73 20.50
N LYS A 719 -7.47 11.99 21.60
CA LYS A 719 -8.22 12.31 22.83
C LYS A 719 -7.84 13.69 23.38
N ASN A 720 -6.54 13.97 23.43
CA ASN A 720 -6.05 15.28 23.88
C ASN A 720 -6.53 16.42 22.95
N ALA A 721 -6.55 16.20 21.64
CA ALA A 721 -7.06 17.18 20.69
C ALA A 721 -8.55 17.48 20.88
N ILE A 722 -9.37 16.48 21.22
CA ILE A 722 -10.79 16.68 21.54
C ILE A 722 -10.94 17.49 22.84
N ASN A 723 -10.20 17.12 23.89
CA ASN A 723 -10.26 17.83 25.18
C ASN A 723 -9.80 19.29 25.05
N ARG A 724 -8.79 19.55 24.20
CA ARG A 724 -8.27 20.91 23.96
C ARG A 724 -9.29 21.85 23.30
N LEU A 725 -10.40 21.35 22.77
CA LEU A 725 -11.50 22.22 22.29
C LEU A 725 -12.11 23.05 23.41
N ASP A 726 -12.13 22.52 24.64
CA ASP A 726 -12.69 23.17 25.83
C ASP A 726 -11.70 24.14 26.50
N GLU A 727 -10.42 24.08 26.11
CA GLU A 727 -9.37 25.02 26.54
C GLU A 727 -9.34 26.30 25.68
N ARG A 728 -10.21 26.39 24.67
CA ARG A 728 -10.30 27.54 23.77
C ARG A 728 -11.00 28.72 24.43
N GLU A 729 -10.69 29.91 23.94
CA GLU A 729 -11.23 31.18 24.37
C GLU A 729 -12.39 31.60 23.46
N LYS A 730 -13.56 31.79 24.08
CA LYS A 730 -14.77 32.27 23.42
C LYS A 730 -14.73 33.79 23.30
N HIS A 731 -14.99 34.30 22.10
CA HIS A 731 -15.09 35.74 21.81
C HIS A 731 -16.52 36.11 21.41
N SER A 732 -16.91 37.36 21.69
CA SER A 732 -18.21 37.88 21.25
C SER A 732 -18.24 38.09 19.73
N PRO A 733 -19.41 38.06 19.08
CA PRO A 733 -19.53 38.35 17.66
C PRO A 733 -18.96 39.72 17.23
N GLU A 734 -19.09 40.75 18.08
CA GLU A 734 -18.55 42.09 17.84
C GLU A 734 -17.02 42.08 17.78
N LEU A 735 -16.38 41.47 18.79
CA LEU A 735 -14.93 41.36 18.85
C LEU A 735 -14.39 40.49 17.71
N TYR A 736 -15.06 39.37 17.40
CA TYR A 736 -14.74 38.57 16.22
C TYR A 736 -14.75 39.42 14.94
N ASN A 737 -15.78 40.25 14.74
CA ASN A 737 -15.89 41.11 13.56
C ASN A 737 -14.76 42.16 13.51
N GLU A 738 -14.39 42.75 14.65
CA GLU A 738 -13.25 43.66 14.76
C GLU A 738 -11.92 43.00 14.37
N ILE A 739 -11.70 41.76 14.83
CA ILE A 739 -10.49 40.99 14.52
C ILE A 739 -10.43 40.66 13.03
N MET A 740 -11.55 40.27 12.42
CA MET A 740 -11.62 40.00 10.98
C MET A 740 -11.35 41.26 10.15
N MET A 741 -11.86 42.42 10.57
CA MET A 741 -11.52 43.70 9.91
C MET A 741 -10.04 44.06 10.05
N THR A 742 -9.44 43.79 11.22
CA THR A 742 -8.01 44.01 11.46
C THR A 742 -7.15 43.12 10.57
N ARG A 743 -7.53 41.85 10.45
CA ARG A 743 -6.88 40.90 9.53
C ARG A 743 -6.99 41.35 8.07
N GLN A 744 -8.17 41.79 7.63
CA GLN A 744 -8.37 42.30 6.28
C GLN A 744 -7.45 43.48 5.98
N LYS A 745 -7.34 44.44 6.91
CA LYS A 745 -6.41 45.58 6.78
C LYS A 745 -4.95 45.15 6.64
N LEU A 746 -4.53 44.09 7.35
CA LEU A 746 -3.18 43.56 7.21
C LEU A 746 -2.94 42.94 5.83
N VAL A 747 -3.93 42.23 5.27
CA VAL A 747 -3.87 41.62 3.93
C VAL A 747 -3.83 42.68 2.82
N GLU A 748 -4.61 43.75 2.96
CA GLU A 748 -4.69 44.85 1.98
C GLU A 748 -3.47 45.78 2.03
N ARG A 749 -2.66 45.69 3.09
CA ARG A 749 -1.50 46.57 3.31
C ARG A 749 -0.43 46.39 2.24
N LYS A 750 0.13 47.51 1.79
CA LYS A 750 1.37 47.55 0.99
C LYS A 750 2.54 47.96 1.89
N GLY A 751 3.63 47.18 1.92
CA GLY A 751 4.84 47.48 2.70
C GLY A 751 4.90 46.82 4.09
N ALA A 752 5.79 47.30 4.96
CA ALA A 752 5.99 46.71 6.29
C ALA A 752 4.75 46.82 7.20
N GLY A 753 4.62 45.86 8.10
CA GLY A 753 3.59 45.82 9.14
C GLY A 753 3.96 44.90 10.28
N VAL A 754 3.50 45.26 11.48
CA VAL A 754 3.53 44.39 12.67
C VAL A 754 2.08 44.00 12.95
N PRO A 755 1.77 42.71 13.16
CA PRO A 755 0.44 42.29 13.55
C PRO A 755 0.02 42.96 14.86
N THR A 756 -1.22 43.41 14.92
CA THR A 756 -1.81 44.12 16.05
C THR A 756 -1.85 43.24 17.30
N ALA A 757 -2.20 41.96 17.13
CA ALA A 757 -2.17 40.99 18.23
C ALA A 757 -0.75 40.78 18.79
N SER A 758 0.30 40.99 17.98
CA SER A 758 1.68 40.91 18.45
C SER A 758 2.10 42.11 19.31
N LEU A 759 1.32 43.19 19.33
CA LEU A 759 1.56 44.36 20.18
C LEU A 759 0.83 44.27 21.54
N ASN A 760 -0.24 43.47 21.63
CA ASN A 760 -1.16 43.41 22.77
C ASN A 760 -0.98 42.16 23.66
N GLY A 761 0.26 41.69 23.87
CA GLY A 761 0.52 40.53 24.72
C GLY A 761 0.41 39.19 23.97
N ILE A 762 1.39 38.95 23.09
CA ILE A 762 1.57 37.82 22.16
C ILE A 762 1.06 36.45 22.65
N SER A 763 1.27 36.10 23.93
CA SER A 763 1.01 34.75 24.45
C SER A 763 -0.40 34.52 25.00
N GLN A 764 -1.22 35.56 25.21
CA GLN A 764 -2.50 35.40 25.91
C GLN A 764 -3.52 34.58 25.07
N HIS A 765 -3.51 34.79 23.76
CA HIS A 765 -4.51 34.22 22.83
C HIS A 765 -3.99 33.06 21.99
N LEU A 766 -2.82 32.51 22.32
CA LEU A 766 -2.21 31.37 21.62
C LEU A 766 -1.99 30.20 22.58
N PHE A 767 -1.93 28.98 22.04
CA PHE A 767 -1.49 27.82 22.81
C PHE A 767 0.04 27.84 22.99
N PRO A 768 0.57 27.23 24.07
CA PRO A 768 2.02 27.03 24.22
C PRO A 768 2.61 26.25 23.04
N GLY A 769 3.78 26.66 22.56
CA GLY A 769 4.45 26.08 21.40
C GLY A 769 3.88 26.52 20.04
N THR A 770 2.90 27.42 19.99
CA THR A 770 2.38 27.98 18.74
C THR A 770 3.39 28.93 18.10
N TYR A 771 3.63 28.76 16.80
CA TYR A 771 4.33 29.74 15.97
C TYR A 771 3.38 30.87 15.58
N TYR A 772 3.89 32.10 15.59
CA TYR A 772 3.13 33.30 15.25
C TYR A 772 3.97 34.28 14.42
N LEU A 773 3.30 35.10 13.63
CA LEU A 773 3.88 36.15 12.80
C LEU A 773 4.28 37.34 13.68
N THR A 774 5.58 37.67 13.68
CA THR A 774 6.10 38.80 14.45
C THR A 774 6.13 40.09 13.63
N LYS A 775 6.50 39.98 12.36
CA LYS A 775 6.70 41.14 11.47
C LYS A 775 6.63 40.75 10.00
N ILE A 776 6.10 41.66 9.21
CA ILE A 776 6.26 41.76 7.75
C ILE A 776 7.13 42.99 7.47
N ASP A 777 8.23 42.85 6.74
CA ASP A 777 9.07 44.00 6.38
C ASP A 777 8.69 44.66 5.05
N ASP A 778 9.41 45.71 4.65
CA ASP A 778 9.10 46.50 3.45
C ASP A 778 9.24 45.72 2.13
N LYS A 779 9.85 44.53 2.19
CA LYS A 779 9.98 43.59 1.06
C LYS A 779 9.03 42.40 1.21
N SER A 780 8.01 42.51 2.05
CA SER A 780 7.02 41.48 2.36
C SER A 780 7.61 40.19 2.96
N ARG A 781 8.84 40.24 3.50
CA ARG A 781 9.44 39.08 4.17
C ARG A 781 8.80 38.93 5.54
N ARG A 782 8.33 37.71 5.83
CA ARG A 782 7.64 37.35 7.07
C ARG A 782 8.60 36.72 8.07
N SER A 783 8.56 37.18 9.31
CA SER A 783 9.33 36.65 10.44
C SER A 783 8.40 35.94 11.42
N TYR A 784 8.84 34.81 11.95
CA TYR A 784 8.05 33.98 12.87
C TYR A 784 8.85 33.72 14.14
N ASP A 785 8.13 33.58 15.25
CA ASP A 785 8.67 33.17 16.54
C ASP A 785 7.70 32.18 17.20
N GLN A 786 8.10 31.54 18.30
CA GLN A 786 7.34 30.50 18.98
C GLN A 786 7.00 30.92 20.42
N VAL A 787 5.74 30.74 20.80
CA VAL A 787 5.30 30.87 22.20
C VAL A 787 6.02 29.81 23.03
N GLN A 788 6.77 30.27 24.04
CA GLN A 788 7.56 29.41 24.94
C GLN A 788 6.69 28.55 25.86
#